data_AF-A0A930TIS7-F1
#
_entry.id   AF-A0A930TIS7-F1
#
_cell.length_a   1.000
_cell.length_b   1.000
_cell.length_c   1.000
_cell.angle_alpha   90.00
_cell.angle_beta   90.00
_cell.angle_gamma   90.00
#
_symmetry.space_group_name_H-M   'P 1'
#
loop_
_entity.id
_entity.type
_entity.pdbx_description
1 polymer ?
#
loop_
_entity_poly.entity_id
_entity_poly.type
_entity_poly.pdbx_seq_one_letter_code
_entity_poly.pdbx_strand_id
1 'polypeptide(L)'
;MLYQLVHSVVGRCRMRVPRLATDPEFATTLHHQITTLEFVIEARINPAASSLVVCYDSEQLHQDTLLDHVGTCIQQVATTVRLDSLAISTTHSQTGSGAEKRQDNDQDEDEGDLIPLENRWQDLGMPVLSLSMALLAAPLELPPLLVGVAVAGAAMPWFTRAIDSLTTHHHPNIDLLDSAWMTVQTLRGQYIAPALKTVLVELRRTLRGNTTETTTQTARALLTALRQPVRLLQEGQWVVMPATALQAGDCIVVQAGETIPVDGQILAGTGWIDCQHLTGVAEPLNCTVGHSVYALSRLVDGEIWIQVQRVGEQTRIGLAAQLMQSTPVHDTRIGAHQAELVKQAIVPTLLLGGAVFVATGNLGAAISPYQLDFGSGIPITISTTLLAALTHAVRNGVYIRGGRALEALAETDVVVFDQQTLTPDSPEWTEVITTLQDQGITVYLLSHTAVPTAVAEQFGIPAEQILSEAPLSQQQHLIEGLRSQGKTVVVVEPATTASDQHLVADVTVTAAASDLSHGDVVLFETDLRGLPYAIAIAKRAMSVLYQNTALIVVPNLIMQIGGGMIVGVHPVYNVIVNNGSALLAEFLVGTHPHFDSITPIPAAPKRTALLSGSAAVSPNSLSIAARSQTAEPASKVMSEVNGHAATNDLHPEKQDERHHSQPGYRLYLKQLDLAKRVGLTSQALTRQRSKPNFSDWIKARDPEGKSWCYDPTAKVFFAV
;
A
#
# COMPACT_ATOMS: atom_id res chain seq x y z
N MET A 1 -12.08 -43.91 -15.55
CA MET A 1 -10.76 -44.18 -14.93
C MET A 1 -10.15 -42.86 -14.51
N LEU A 2 -9.73 -42.71 -13.25
CA LEU A 2 -9.16 -41.47 -12.72
C LEU A 2 -7.78 -41.17 -13.32
N TYR A 3 -7.01 -42.22 -13.60
CA TYR A 3 -5.72 -42.14 -14.30
C TYR A 3 -5.42 -43.45 -15.04
N GLN A 4 -4.42 -43.43 -15.93
CA GLN A 4 -3.87 -44.59 -16.62
C GLN A 4 -2.33 -44.53 -16.57
N LEU A 5 -1.66 -45.59 -16.14
CA LEU A 5 -0.20 -45.68 -16.20
C LEU A 5 0.25 -45.79 -17.66
N VAL A 6 1.14 -44.90 -18.12
CA VAL A 6 1.64 -44.87 -19.50
C VAL A 6 2.99 -45.57 -19.59
N HIS A 7 3.91 -45.27 -18.68
CA HIS A 7 5.25 -45.82 -18.64
C HIS A 7 5.84 -45.70 -17.24
N SER A 8 6.59 -46.70 -16.79
CA SER A 8 7.29 -46.65 -15.50
C SER A 8 8.70 -47.24 -15.63
N VAL A 9 9.66 -46.58 -15.02
CA VAL A 9 11.04 -47.02 -14.80
C VAL A 9 11.35 -46.81 -13.32
N VAL A 10 12.30 -47.57 -12.76
CA VAL A 10 12.73 -47.39 -11.37
C VAL A 10 13.08 -45.92 -11.12
N GLY A 11 12.44 -45.31 -10.11
CA GLY A 11 12.59 -43.88 -9.76
C GLY A 11 11.80 -42.88 -10.62
N ARG A 12 11.06 -43.32 -11.65
CA ARG A 12 10.24 -42.42 -12.49
C ARG A 12 8.99 -43.07 -13.07
N CYS A 13 7.84 -42.48 -12.79
CA CYS A 13 6.54 -42.92 -13.29
C CYS A 13 5.88 -41.85 -14.17
N ARG A 14 5.25 -42.25 -15.29
CA ARG A 14 4.43 -41.39 -16.16
C ARG A 14 3.01 -41.93 -16.26
N MET A 15 2.06 -41.05 -15.97
CA MET A 15 0.64 -41.36 -15.87
C MET A 15 -0.15 -40.38 -16.75
N ARG A 16 -1.28 -40.85 -17.29
CA ARG A 16 -2.25 -40.02 -18.00
C ARG A 16 -3.45 -39.78 -17.09
N VAL A 17 -3.74 -38.52 -16.82
CA VAL A 17 -4.87 -38.08 -15.98
C VAL A 17 -5.75 -37.17 -16.85
N PRO A 18 -6.85 -37.68 -17.44
CA PRO A 18 -7.64 -36.95 -18.45
C PRO A 18 -8.14 -35.57 -17.98
N ARG A 19 -8.49 -35.45 -16.69
CA ARG A 19 -9.03 -34.23 -16.10
C ARG A 19 -8.05 -33.04 -16.09
N LEU A 20 -6.74 -33.31 -16.21
CA LEU A 20 -5.72 -32.26 -16.31
C LEU A 20 -5.90 -31.34 -17.52
N ALA A 21 -6.53 -31.80 -18.60
CA ALA A 21 -6.70 -31.00 -19.81
C ALA A 21 -7.89 -30.02 -19.73
N THR A 22 -8.82 -30.25 -18.80
CA THR A 22 -10.10 -29.51 -18.74
C THR A 22 -10.24 -28.62 -17.51
N ASP A 23 -9.39 -28.82 -16.50
CA ASP A 23 -9.55 -28.23 -15.17
C ASP A 23 -8.17 -27.72 -14.65
N PRO A 24 -7.83 -26.43 -14.90
CA PRO A 24 -6.54 -25.84 -14.53
C PRO A 24 -6.31 -25.76 -13.02
N GLU A 25 -7.38 -25.58 -12.24
CA GLU A 25 -7.34 -25.51 -10.79
C GLU A 25 -7.06 -26.89 -10.17
N PHE A 26 -7.68 -27.94 -10.72
CA PHE A 26 -7.34 -29.33 -10.41
C PHE A 26 -5.88 -29.65 -10.74
N ALA A 27 -5.35 -29.17 -11.88
CA ALA A 27 -3.96 -29.40 -12.26
C ALA A 27 -2.97 -28.76 -11.28
N THR A 28 -3.25 -27.52 -10.83
CA THR A 28 -2.40 -26.77 -9.90
C THR A 28 -2.43 -27.38 -8.50
N THR A 29 -3.62 -27.70 -8.00
CA THR A 29 -3.81 -28.33 -6.68
C THR A 29 -3.20 -29.74 -6.64
N LEU A 30 -3.35 -30.51 -7.71
CA LEU A 30 -2.75 -31.83 -7.82
C LEU A 30 -1.21 -31.76 -7.89
N HIS A 31 -0.66 -30.77 -8.61
CA HIS A 31 0.79 -30.55 -8.65
C HIS A 31 1.34 -30.34 -7.24
N HIS A 32 0.72 -29.40 -6.51
CA HIS A 32 1.13 -29.06 -5.15
C HIS A 32 1.08 -30.28 -4.21
N GLN A 33 -0.03 -31.04 -4.20
CA GLN A 33 -0.17 -32.20 -3.31
C GLN A 33 0.87 -33.30 -3.60
N ILE A 34 1.19 -33.52 -4.88
CA ILE A 34 2.19 -34.53 -5.25
C ILE A 34 3.60 -34.05 -4.88
N THR A 35 3.91 -32.77 -5.05
CA THR A 35 5.22 -32.21 -4.66
C THR A 35 5.46 -32.14 -3.16
N THR A 36 4.39 -32.18 -2.35
CA THR A 36 4.51 -32.20 -0.88
C THR A 36 4.77 -33.58 -0.28
N LEU A 37 4.75 -34.65 -1.09
CA LEU A 37 5.07 -36.00 -0.64
C LEU A 37 6.59 -36.14 -0.41
N GLU A 38 7.00 -36.57 0.79
CA GLU A 38 8.41 -36.60 1.21
C GLU A 38 9.32 -37.46 0.30
N PHE A 39 8.76 -38.48 -0.35
CA PHE A 39 9.48 -39.40 -1.25
C PHE A 39 9.49 -38.94 -2.72
N VAL A 40 8.86 -37.82 -3.06
CA VAL A 40 8.82 -37.26 -4.43
C VAL A 40 9.96 -36.25 -4.60
N ILE A 41 10.84 -36.53 -5.56
CA ILE A 41 11.97 -35.66 -5.92
C ILE A 41 11.49 -34.53 -6.85
N GLU A 42 10.64 -34.88 -7.82
CA GLU A 42 10.13 -33.92 -8.80
C GLU A 42 8.81 -34.40 -9.39
N ALA A 43 7.83 -33.50 -9.53
CA ALA A 43 6.60 -33.78 -10.28
C ALA A 43 6.42 -32.75 -11.41
N ARG A 44 6.08 -33.23 -12.61
CA ARG A 44 5.78 -32.41 -13.79
C ARG A 44 4.40 -32.73 -14.33
N ILE A 45 3.61 -31.70 -14.57
CA ILE A 45 2.29 -31.82 -15.21
C ILE A 45 2.31 -31.10 -16.55
N ASN A 46 1.83 -31.77 -17.60
CA ASN A 46 1.54 -31.18 -18.89
C ASN A 46 0.02 -31.30 -19.14
N PRO A 47 -0.74 -30.20 -18.92
CA PRO A 47 -2.20 -30.17 -19.07
C PRO A 47 -2.68 -30.57 -20.47
N ALA A 48 -2.06 -30.01 -21.51
CA ALA A 48 -2.43 -30.27 -22.91
C ALA A 48 -2.25 -31.74 -23.32
N ALA A 49 -1.29 -32.45 -22.72
CA ALA A 49 -1.07 -33.88 -22.96
C ALA A 49 -1.80 -34.80 -21.96
N SER A 50 -2.58 -34.23 -21.03
CA SER A 50 -3.15 -34.95 -19.87
C SER A 50 -2.10 -35.78 -19.11
N SER A 51 -0.85 -35.32 -19.04
CA SER A 51 0.30 -36.13 -18.63
C SER A 51 0.87 -35.66 -17.29
N LEU A 52 1.01 -36.58 -16.35
CA LEU A 52 1.69 -36.40 -15.07
C LEU A 52 2.95 -37.27 -15.06
N VAL A 53 4.09 -36.70 -14.70
CA VAL A 53 5.36 -37.42 -14.52
C VAL A 53 5.83 -37.18 -13.09
N VAL A 54 6.11 -38.26 -12.36
CA VAL A 54 6.58 -38.22 -10.98
C VAL A 54 7.94 -38.93 -10.91
N CYS A 55 8.95 -38.22 -10.46
CA CYS A 55 10.26 -38.76 -10.10
C CYS A 55 10.31 -38.92 -8.58
N TYR A 56 10.70 -40.10 -8.10
CA TYR A 56 10.62 -40.49 -6.70
C TYR A 56 11.86 -41.27 -6.28
N ASP A 57 12.16 -41.27 -4.99
CA ASP A 57 13.29 -42.02 -4.44
C ASP A 57 12.95 -43.53 -4.37
N SER A 58 13.60 -44.31 -5.24
CA SER A 58 13.40 -45.77 -5.32
C SER A 58 14.01 -46.56 -4.16
N GLU A 59 14.87 -45.94 -3.35
CA GLU A 59 15.42 -46.58 -2.14
C GLU A 59 14.43 -46.52 -0.97
N GLN A 60 13.53 -45.54 -0.96
CA GLN A 60 12.58 -45.30 0.13
C GLN A 60 11.17 -45.86 -0.14
N LEU A 61 10.74 -45.96 -1.40
CA LEU A 61 9.37 -46.40 -1.73
C LEU A 61 9.33 -47.30 -2.96
N HIS A 62 8.58 -48.40 -2.88
CA HIS A 62 8.30 -49.27 -4.03
C HIS A 62 7.23 -48.67 -4.95
N GLN A 63 7.34 -48.94 -6.24
CA GLN A 63 6.49 -48.37 -7.30
C GLN A 63 4.98 -48.58 -7.07
N ASP A 64 4.56 -49.75 -6.60
CA ASP A 64 3.13 -50.04 -6.41
C ASP A 64 2.54 -49.17 -5.30
N THR A 65 3.31 -48.94 -4.24
CA THR A 65 2.94 -48.05 -3.13
C THR A 65 2.89 -46.58 -3.59
N LEU A 66 3.74 -46.17 -4.53
CA LEU A 66 3.67 -44.82 -5.13
C LEU A 66 2.36 -44.60 -5.89
N LEU A 67 1.93 -45.59 -6.68
CA LEU A 67 0.71 -45.51 -7.48
C LEU A 67 -0.53 -45.38 -6.60
N ASP A 68 -0.53 -46.01 -5.43
CA ASP A 68 -1.59 -45.86 -4.43
C ASP A 68 -1.62 -44.43 -3.87
N HIS A 69 -0.49 -43.88 -3.42
CA HIS A 69 -0.42 -42.52 -2.87
C HIS A 69 -0.81 -41.44 -3.90
N VAL A 70 -0.28 -41.55 -5.12
CA VAL A 70 -0.63 -40.63 -6.22
C VAL A 70 -2.10 -40.79 -6.60
N GLY A 71 -2.62 -42.03 -6.60
CA GLY A 71 -4.03 -42.32 -6.81
C GLY A 71 -4.94 -41.67 -5.75
N THR A 72 -4.54 -41.71 -4.47
CA THR A 72 -5.25 -41.05 -3.37
C THR A 72 -5.25 -39.53 -3.52
N CYS A 73 -4.12 -38.93 -3.88
CA CYS A 73 -4.04 -37.49 -4.15
C CYS A 73 -5.00 -37.09 -5.29
N ILE A 74 -5.00 -37.84 -6.40
CA ILE A 74 -5.92 -37.61 -7.52
C ILE A 74 -7.39 -37.67 -7.07
N GLN A 75 -7.74 -38.59 -6.19
CA GLN A 75 -9.11 -38.72 -5.65
C GLN A 75 -9.48 -37.59 -4.68
N GLN A 76 -8.56 -37.20 -3.81
CA GLN A 76 -8.76 -36.13 -2.84
C GLN A 76 -8.97 -34.79 -3.55
N VAL A 77 -8.09 -34.42 -4.48
CA VAL A 77 -8.26 -33.19 -5.27
C VAL A 77 -9.56 -33.24 -6.09
N ALA A 78 -9.90 -34.41 -6.65
CA ALA A 78 -11.14 -34.55 -7.41
C ALA A 78 -12.41 -34.38 -6.57
N THR A 79 -12.34 -34.60 -5.25
CA THR A 79 -13.47 -34.46 -4.30
C THR A 79 -13.52 -33.09 -3.63
N THR A 80 -12.38 -32.49 -3.28
CA THR A 80 -12.30 -31.14 -2.67
C THR A 80 -12.85 -30.06 -3.61
N VAL A 81 -12.44 -30.05 -4.88
CA VAL A 81 -12.93 -29.10 -5.90
C VAL A 81 -14.45 -29.25 -6.13
N ARG A 82 -15.00 -30.44 -5.92
CA ARG A 82 -16.43 -30.70 -6.07
C ARG A 82 -17.26 -30.11 -4.92
N LEU A 83 -16.70 -30.03 -3.72
CA LEU A 83 -17.36 -29.44 -2.55
C LEU A 83 -17.39 -27.90 -2.63
N ASP A 84 -16.32 -27.27 -3.12
CA ASP A 84 -16.29 -25.81 -3.31
C ASP A 84 -17.29 -25.36 -4.39
N SER A 85 -17.40 -26.10 -5.51
CA SER A 85 -18.40 -25.79 -6.55
C SER A 85 -19.86 -25.95 -6.10
N LEU A 86 -20.13 -26.84 -5.13
CA LEU A 86 -21.47 -27.02 -4.54
C LEU A 86 -21.75 -26.01 -3.41
N ALA A 87 -20.73 -25.60 -2.65
CA ALA A 87 -20.81 -24.55 -1.64
C ALA A 87 -21.13 -23.18 -2.28
N ILE A 88 -20.51 -22.87 -3.42
CA ILE A 88 -20.76 -21.64 -4.20
C ILE A 88 -22.21 -21.60 -4.74
N SER A 89 -22.81 -22.77 -5.03
CA SER A 89 -24.19 -22.85 -5.55
C SER A 89 -25.26 -22.77 -4.45
N THR A 90 -24.90 -22.90 -3.17
CA THR A 90 -25.86 -22.96 -2.04
C THR A 90 -25.87 -21.72 -1.16
N THR A 91 -24.97 -20.76 -1.37
CA THR A 91 -24.94 -19.50 -0.58
C THR A 91 -25.86 -18.39 -1.12
N HIS A 92 -26.58 -18.61 -2.23
CA HIS A 92 -27.46 -17.59 -2.84
C HIS A 92 -28.96 -17.72 -2.54
N SER A 93 -29.39 -18.55 -1.58
CA SER A 93 -30.82 -18.54 -1.20
C SER A 93 -31.08 -18.70 0.29
N GLN A 94 -31.64 -17.61 0.85
CA GLN A 94 -32.51 -17.49 2.02
C GLN A 94 -31.93 -16.95 3.35
N THR A 95 -32.42 -15.73 3.65
CA THR A 95 -32.76 -15.11 4.96
C THR A 95 -31.61 -14.64 5.86
N GLY A 96 -31.57 -13.41 6.39
CA GLY A 96 -32.50 -12.27 6.36
C GLY A 96 -32.37 -11.43 7.63
N SER A 97 -32.37 -10.10 7.45
CA SER A 97 -32.73 -9.05 8.42
C SER A 97 -31.67 -8.52 9.40
N GLY A 98 -31.19 -7.29 9.11
CA GLY A 98 -30.97 -6.27 10.13
C GLY A 98 -29.69 -5.43 10.02
N ALA A 99 -29.58 -4.55 9.01
CA ALA A 99 -28.84 -3.28 9.13
C ALA A 99 -29.06 -2.40 7.89
N GLU A 100 -29.71 -1.26 8.14
CA GLU A 100 -29.57 0.05 7.49
C GLU A 100 -29.42 0.15 5.96
N LYS A 101 -30.50 0.62 5.34
CA LYS A 101 -30.48 1.36 4.08
C LYS A 101 -29.50 2.54 4.18
N ARG A 102 -28.38 2.46 3.47
CA ARG A 102 -27.79 3.63 2.81
C ARG A 102 -28.26 3.61 1.36
N GLN A 103 -29.09 4.60 1.04
CA GLN A 103 -29.48 4.97 -0.31
C GLN A 103 -28.31 5.63 -1.04
N ASP A 104 -28.30 5.38 -2.34
CA ASP A 104 -27.69 6.16 -3.42
C ASP A 104 -26.16 6.16 -3.54
N ASN A 105 -25.66 5.33 -4.46
CA ASN A 105 -25.12 5.85 -5.71
C ASN A 105 -25.10 4.75 -6.79
N ASP A 106 -26.06 4.81 -7.71
CA ASP A 106 -25.97 4.17 -9.02
C ASP A 106 -24.88 4.89 -9.84
N GLN A 107 -23.65 4.38 -9.80
CA GLN A 107 -22.56 4.76 -10.72
C GLN A 107 -21.71 3.54 -11.05
N ASP A 108 -22.34 2.49 -11.60
CA ASP A 108 -21.65 1.44 -12.38
C ASP A 108 -21.67 1.86 -13.87
N GLU A 109 -21.12 3.03 -14.20
CA GLU A 109 -21.00 3.52 -15.58
C GLU A 109 -19.53 3.69 -15.99
N ASP A 110 -19.22 3.21 -17.20
CA ASP A 110 -17.92 3.12 -17.88
C ASP A 110 -17.03 1.89 -17.55
N GLU A 111 -17.70 0.74 -17.54
CA GLU A 111 -17.08 -0.60 -17.61
C GLU A 111 -16.55 -0.91 -19.03
N GLY A 112 -15.48 -0.23 -19.43
CA GLY A 112 -14.71 -0.53 -20.64
C GLY A 112 -13.25 -0.86 -20.31
N ASP A 113 -12.89 -2.15 -20.41
CA ASP A 113 -11.52 -2.72 -20.35
C ASP A 113 -10.90 -3.08 -18.97
N LEU A 114 -11.70 -3.58 -18.01
CA LEU A 114 -11.17 -4.31 -16.82
C LEU A 114 -11.75 -5.72 -16.63
N ILE A 115 -12.05 -6.42 -17.73
CA ILE A 115 -12.13 -7.89 -17.69
C ILE A 115 -10.74 -8.39 -17.24
N PRO A 116 -10.62 -9.37 -16.32
CA PRO A 116 -9.33 -9.94 -15.93
C PRO A 116 -8.55 -10.32 -17.21
N LEU A 117 -7.50 -9.56 -17.48
CA LEU A 117 -6.67 -9.67 -18.67
C LEU A 117 -5.85 -10.96 -18.56
N GLU A 118 -6.47 -12.09 -18.89
CA GLU A 118 -5.75 -13.35 -19.00
C GLU A 118 -4.74 -13.21 -20.14
N ASN A 119 -3.50 -13.55 -19.84
CA ASN A 119 -2.37 -13.39 -20.75
C ASN A 119 -2.45 -14.37 -21.91
N ARG A 120 -2.99 -13.89 -23.03
CA ARG A 120 -3.25 -14.70 -24.22
C ARG A 120 -2.49 -14.13 -25.39
N TRP A 121 -1.19 -14.45 -25.47
CA TRP A 121 -0.42 -14.32 -26.73
C TRP A 121 -1.12 -14.98 -27.94
N GLN A 122 -2.08 -15.88 -27.67
CA GLN A 122 -2.99 -16.49 -28.64
C GLN A 122 -3.94 -15.47 -29.30
N ASP A 123 -4.30 -14.39 -28.61
CA ASP A 123 -5.22 -13.36 -29.10
C ASP A 123 -4.56 -12.46 -30.16
N LEU A 124 -3.21 -12.41 -30.24
CA LEU A 124 -2.48 -11.78 -31.34
C LEU A 124 -2.61 -12.53 -32.69
N GLY A 125 -3.06 -13.79 -32.70
CA GLY A 125 -3.09 -14.61 -33.91
C GLY A 125 -3.91 -13.99 -35.04
N MET A 126 -5.13 -13.55 -34.75
CA MET A 126 -6.03 -12.94 -35.74
C MET A 126 -5.56 -11.55 -36.21
N PRO A 127 -5.15 -10.63 -35.32
CA PRO A 127 -4.54 -9.36 -35.72
C PRO A 127 -3.31 -9.53 -36.62
N VAL A 128 -2.35 -10.39 -36.24
CA VAL A 128 -1.11 -10.60 -37.00
C VAL A 128 -1.42 -11.22 -38.37
N LEU A 129 -2.36 -12.17 -38.43
CA LEU A 129 -2.83 -12.73 -39.69
C LEU A 129 -3.44 -11.64 -40.59
N SER A 130 -4.31 -10.79 -40.03
CA SER A 130 -4.95 -9.71 -40.79
C SER A 130 -3.93 -8.71 -41.35
N LEU A 131 -2.90 -8.34 -40.57
CA LEU A 131 -1.83 -7.44 -41.02
C LEU A 131 -0.96 -8.11 -42.07
N SER A 132 -0.64 -9.39 -41.90
CA SER A 132 0.12 -10.17 -42.89
C SER A 132 -0.61 -10.23 -44.22
N MET A 133 -1.92 -10.51 -44.19
CA MET A 133 -2.76 -10.51 -45.39
C MET A 133 -2.87 -9.12 -46.02
N ALA A 134 -2.97 -8.05 -45.23
CA ALA A 134 -3.02 -6.68 -45.72
C ALA A 134 -1.71 -6.22 -46.39
N LEU A 135 -0.55 -6.59 -45.83
CA LEU A 135 0.76 -6.29 -46.40
C LEU A 135 1.04 -7.11 -47.67
N LEU A 136 0.58 -8.37 -47.69
CA LEU A 136 0.76 -9.27 -48.82
C LEU A 136 -0.31 -9.11 -49.91
N ALA A 137 -1.35 -8.30 -49.66
CA ALA A 137 -2.45 -8.09 -50.60
C ALA A 137 -1.98 -7.62 -51.98
N ALA A 138 -1.07 -6.65 -52.01
CA ALA A 138 -0.50 -6.12 -53.24
C ALA A 138 0.48 -7.08 -53.95
N PRO A 139 1.52 -7.64 -53.28
CA PRO A 139 2.49 -8.51 -53.95
C PRO A 139 1.93 -9.88 -54.37
N LEU A 140 0.92 -10.40 -53.69
CA LEU A 140 0.29 -11.69 -54.01
C LEU A 140 -1.05 -11.56 -54.74
N GLU A 141 -1.43 -10.34 -55.13
CA GLU A 141 -2.71 -10.03 -55.81
C GLU A 141 -3.92 -10.69 -55.12
N LEU A 142 -3.95 -10.64 -53.78
CA LEU A 142 -5.02 -11.29 -53.02
C LEU A 142 -6.37 -10.61 -53.29
N PRO A 143 -7.47 -11.38 -53.38
CA PRO A 143 -8.80 -10.80 -53.54
C PRO A 143 -9.12 -9.79 -52.42
N PRO A 144 -9.53 -8.55 -52.74
CA PRO A 144 -9.82 -7.52 -51.73
C PRO A 144 -10.85 -7.96 -50.68
N LEU A 145 -11.81 -8.79 -51.08
CA LEU A 145 -12.83 -9.37 -50.21
C LEU A 145 -12.21 -10.30 -49.14
N LEU A 146 -11.20 -11.09 -49.51
CA LEU A 146 -10.51 -11.99 -48.58
C LEU A 146 -9.78 -11.19 -47.49
N VAL A 147 -9.06 -10.14 -47.89
CA VAL A 147 -8.33 -9.25 -46.97
C VAL A 147 -9.31 -8.48 -46.08
N GLY A 148 -10.40 -7.97 -46.64
CA GLY A 148 -11.45 -7.29 -45.89
C GLY A 148 -12.09 -8.17 -44.83
N VAL A 149 -12.37 -9.45 -45.14
CA VAL A 149 -12.91 -10.42 -44.18
C VAL A 149 -11.91 -10.71 -43.05
N ALA A 150 -10.62 -10.83 -43.36
CA ALA A 150 -9.59 -11.03 -42.34
C ALA A 150 -9.49 -9.83 -41.37
N VAL A 151 -9.51 -8.60 -41.90
CA VAL A 151 -9.54 -7.37 -41.09
C VAL A 151 -10.81 -7.29 -40.25
N ALA A 152 -11.97 -7.58 -40.83
CA ALA A 152 -13.25 -7.58 -40.10
C ALA A 152 -13.26 -8.63 -38.98
N GLY A 153 -12.71 -9.83 -39.23
CA GLY A 153 -12.58 -10.89 -38.23
C GLY A 153 -11.68 -10.47 -37.06
N ALA A 154 -10.54 -9.85 -37.33
CA ALA A 154 -9.66 -9.30 -36.28
C ALA A 154 -10.30 -8.12 -35.53
N ALA A 155 -11.14 -7.33 -36.20
CA ALA A 155 -11.82 -6.18 -35.64
C ALA A 155 -13.13 -6.52 -34.89
N MET A 156 -13.56 -7.78 -34.91
CA MET A 156 -14.84 -8.22 -34.34
C MET A 156 -15.12 -7.70 -32.91
N PRO A 157 -14.15 -7.69 -31.97
CA PRO A 157 -14.39 -7.23 -30.61
C PRO A 157 -14.86 -5.76 -30.51
N TRP A 158 -14.38 -4.88 -31.39
CA TRP A 158 -14.82 -3.48 -31.41
C TRP A 158 -16.28 -3.35 -31.85
N PHE A 159 -16.69 -4.12 -32.85
CA PHE A 159 -18.08 -4.11 -33.32
C PHE A 159 -19.03 -4.66 -32.27
N THR A 160 -18.67 -5.75 -31.59
CA THR A 160 -19.52 -6.31 -30.54
C THR A 160 -19.69 -5.33 -29.39
N ARG A 161 -18.60 -4.69 -28.93
CA ARG A 161 -18.67 -3.68 -27.86
C ARG A 161 -19.43 -2.42 -28.28
N ALA A 162 -19.23 -1.93 -29.50
CA ALA A 162 -19.96 -0.77 -30.01
C ALA A 162 -21.47 -1.04 -30.11
N ILE A 163 -21.86 -2.23 -30.59
CA ILE A 163 -23.27 -2.64 -30.67
C ILE A 163 -23.86 -2.75 -29.28
N ASP A 164 -23.20 -3.46 -28.37
CA ASP A 164 -23.67 -3.66 -27.00
C ASP A 164 -23.85 -2.33 -26.25
N SER A 165 -22.88 -1.42 -26.38
CA SER A 165 -22.96 -0.06 -25.83
C SER A 165 -24.18 0.72 -26.35
N LEU A 166 -24.47 0.61 -27.65
CA LEU A 166 -25.60 1.30 -28.27
C LEU A 166 -26.95 0.67 -27.90
N THR A 167 -27.04 -0.66 -27.82
CA THR A 167 -28.32 -1.37 -27.60
C THR A 167 -28.67 -1.51 -26.13
N THR A 168 -27.68 -1.78 -25.29
CA THR A 168 -27.87 -2.11 -23.89
C THR A 168 -27.80 -0.83 -23.05
N HIS A 169 -26.72 -0.05 -23.22
CA HIS A 169 -26.44 1.12 -22.39
C HIS A 169 -26.97 2.43 -22.97
N HIS A 170 -27.42 2.45 -24.23
CA HIS A 170 -27.95 3.65 -24.91
C HIS A 170 -26.97 4.85 -24.93
N HIS A 171 -25.68 4.59 -24.70
CA HIS A 171 -24.62 5.59 -24.71
C HIS A 171 -23.57 5.18 -25.76
N PRO A 172 -23.17 6.09 -26.66
CA PRO A 172 -22.10 5.81 -27.60
C PRO A 172 -20.76 5.75 -26.85
N ASN A 173 -19.91 4.79 -27.20
CA ASN A 173 -18.57 4.63 -26.63
C ASN A 173 -17.48 4.91 -27.68
N ILE A 174 -16.21 4.85 -27.27
CA ILE A 174 -15.08 5.08 -28.17
C ILE A 174 -14.95 3.98 -29.25
N ASP A 175 -15.39 2.76 -28.96
CA ASP A 175 -15.41 1.65 -29.93
C ASP A 175 -16.32 1.95 -31.14
N LEU A 176 -17.33 2.83 -30.98
CA LEU A 176 -18.17 3.30 -32.08
C LEU A 176 -17.38 4.11 -33.11
N LEU A 177 -16.54 5.04 -32.63
CA LEU A 177 -15.68 5.85 -33.52
C LEU A 177 -14.66 4.96 -34.25
N ASP A 178 -14.06 4.03 -33.51
CA ASP A 178 -13.07 3.09 -34.02
C ASP A 178 -13.66 2.16 -35.08
N SER A 179 -14.80 1.53 -34.80
CA SER A 179 -15.48 0.64 -35.73
C SER A 179 -15.95 1.37 -36.99
N ALA A 180 -16.47 2.60 -36.86
CA ALA A 180 -16.83 3.44 -38.00
C ALA A 180 -15.61 3.77 -38.87
N TRP A 181 -14.51 4.22 -38.26
CA TRP A 181 -13.28 4.50 -38.98
C TRP A 181 -12.72 3.27 -39.70
N MET A 182 -12.60 2.13 -39.00
CA MET A 182 -12.08 0.89 -39.56
C MET A 182 -12.94 0.40 -40.74
N THR A 183 -14.26 0.53 -40.64
CA THR A 183 -15.20 0.19 -41.71
C THR A 183 -14.94 1.04 -42.95
N VAL A 184 -14.91 2.37 -42.81
CA VAL A 184 -14.71 3.27 -43.94
C VAL A 184 -13.33 3.04 -44.58
N GLN A 185 -12.29 2.83 -43.78
CA GLN A 185 -10.95 2.54 -44.30
C GLN A 185 -10.87 1.25 -45.10
N THR A 186 -11.50 0.19 -44.59
CA THR A 186 -11.56 -1.11 -45.25
C THR A 186 -12.34 -1.03 -46.56
N LEU A 187 -13.47 -0.29 -46.59
CA LEU A 187 -14.26 -0.06 -47.79
C LEU A 187 -13.52 0.75 -48.87
N ARG A 188 -12.60 1.63 -48.47
CA ARG A 188 -11.72 2.38 -49.38
C ARG A 188 -10.53 1.57 -49.90
N GLY A 189 -10.43 0.28 -49.54
CA GLY A 189 -9.31 -0.58 -49.91
C GLY A 189 -8.02 -0.31 -49.11
N GLN A 190 -8.08 0.50 -48.05
CA GLN A 190 -6.93 0.81 -47.20
C GLN A 190 -6.84 -0.21 -46.05
N TYR A 191 -6.39 -1.42 -46.35
CA TYR A 191 -6.37 -2.54 -45.37
C TYR A 191 -5.26 -2.44 -44.32
N ILE A 192 -4.11 -1.84 -44.66
CA ILE A 192 -2.93 -1.83 -43.79
C ILE A 192 -3.19 -1.06 -42.50
N ALA A 193 -3.84 0.10 -42.58
CA ALA A 193 -4.10 0.94 -41.40
C ALA A 193 -5.00 0.27 -40.34
N PRO A 194 -6.21 -0.24 -40.67
CA PRO A 194 -7.05 -0.94 -39.70
C PRO A 194 -6.42 -2.24 -39.19
N ALA A 195 -5.72 -3.00 -40.03
CA ALA A 195 -5.01 -4.20 -39.60
C ALA A 195 -3.88 -3.88 -38.61
N LEU A 196 -3.08 -2.85 -38.91
CA LEU A 196 -2.02 -2.39 -38.01
C LEU A 196 -2.58 -1.91 -36.67
N LYS A 197 -3.71 -1.20 -36.68
CA LYS A 197 -4.40 -0.78 -35.45
C LYS A 197 -4.76 -1.99 -34.58
N THR A 198 -5.34 -3.04 -35.15
CA THR A 198 -5.68 -4.25 -34.37
C THR A 198 -4.46 -4.88 -33.72
N VAL A 199 -3.32 -4.97 -34.42
CA VAL A 199 -2.08 -5.52 -33.87
C VAL A 199 -1.53 -4.66 -32.75
N LEU A 200 -1.48 -3.34 -32.93
CA LEU A 200 -0.90 -2.44 -31.93
C LEU A 200 -1.75 -2.36 -30.66
N VAL A 201 -3.08 -2.36 -30.78
CA VAL A 201 -3.97 -2.39 -29.60
C VAL A 201 -3.84 -3.73 -28.88
N GLU A 202 -3.83 -4.85 -29.58
CA GLU A 202 -3.71 -6.17 -28.96
C GLU A 202 -2.34 -6.40 -28.32
N LEU A 203 -1.28 -5.90 -28.96
CA LEU A 203 0.05 -5.88 -28.39
C LEU A 203 0.08 -5.09 -27.07
N ARG A 204 -0.55 -3.91 -27.03
CA ARG A 204 -0.65 -3.10 -25.80
C ARG A 204 -1.41 -3.85 -24.71
N ARG A 205 -2.56 -4.45 -25.03
CA ARG A 205 -3.35 -5.27 -24.09
C ARG A 205 -2.53 -6.44 -23.53
N THR A 206 -1.77 -7.12 -24.38
CA THR A 206 -0.91 -8.23 -23.98
C THR A 206 0.23 -7.77 -23.07
N LEU A 207 0.93 -6.68 -23.40
CA LEU A 207 1.98 -6.10 -22.56
C LEU A 207 1.44 -5.69 -21.18
N ARG A 208 0.23 -5.13 -21.16
CA ARG A 208 -0.47 -4.74 -19.94
C ARG A 208 -0.84 -5.95 -19.08
N GLY A 209 -1.43 -6.99 -19.67
CA GLY A 209 -1.79 -8.23 -18.97
C GLY A 209 -0.59 -8.88 -18.27
N ASN A 210 0.55 -8.97 -18.96
CA ASN A 210 1.81 -9.45 -18.38
C ASN A 210 2.26 -8.63 -17.16
N THR A 211 2.16 -7.30 -17.25
CA THR A 211 2.57 -6.39 -16.16
C THR A 211 1.64 -6.50 -14.96
N THR A 212 0.33 -6.63 -15.19
CA THR A 212 -0.66 -6.79 -14.11
C THR A 212 -0.53 -8.15 -13.43
N GLU A 213 -0.35 -9.23 -14.20
CA GLU A 213 -0.14 -10.58 -13.63
C GLU A 213 1.14 -10.64 -12.79
N THR A 214 2.26 -10.10 -13.27
CA THR A 214 3.51 -10.07 -12.51
C THR A 214 3.40 -9.21 -11.25
N THR A 215 2.72 -8.06 -11.33
CA THR A 215 2.47 -7.18 -10.18
C THR A 215 1.61 -7.89 -9.13
N THR A 216 0.51 -8.51 -9.54
CA THR A 216 -0.39 -9.25 -8.62
C THR A 216 0.29 -10.47 -8.01
N GLN A 217 1.09 -11.22 -8.76
CA GLN A 217 1.89 -12.34 -8.24
C GLN A 217 2.92 -11.86 -7.22
N THR A 218 3.63 -10.76 -7.51
CA THR A 218 4.61 -10.16 -6.59
C THR A 218 3.93 -9.71 -5.30
N ALA A 219 2.78 -9.03 -5.41
CA ALA A 219 2.00 -8.61 -4.25
C ALA A 219 1.56 -9.83 -3.40
N ARG A 220 1.05 -10.89 -4.03
CA ARG A 220 0.67 -12.14 -3.32
C ARG A 220 1.87 -12.81 -2.64
N ALA A 221 3.03 -12.81 -3.28
CA ALA A 221 4.25 -13.36 -2.70
C ALA A 221 4.69 -12.59 -1.44
N LEU A 222 4.61 -11.25 -1.48
CA LEU A 222 4.89 -10.40 -0.31
C LEU A 222 3.91 -10.68 0.84
N LEU A 223 2.60 -10.75 0.56
CA LEU A 223 1.60 -11.06 1.58
C LEU A 223 1.78 -12.46 2.17
N THR A 224 2.22 -13.43 1.36
CA THR A 224 2.54 -14.78 1.83
C THR A 224 3.76 -14.77 2.74
N ALA A 225 4.79 -13.99 2.40
CA ALA A 225 5.99 -13.84 3.22
C ALA A 225 5.69 -13.20 4.60
N LEU A 226 4.69 -12.32 4.69
CA LEU A 226 4.23 -11.73 5.95
C LEU A 226 3.51 -12.71 6.88
N ARG A 227 3.12 -13.91 6.41
CA ARG A 227 2.37 -14.91 7.19
C ARG A 227 3.26 -15.97 7.84
N GLN A 228 4.58 -15.86 7.73
CA GLN A 228 5.54 -16.81 8.31
C GLN A 228 5.43 -16.88 9.86
N PRO A 229 5.73 -18.03 10.49
CA PRO A 229 5.63 -18.19 11.93
C PRO A 229 6.70 -17.38 12.68
N VAL A 230 6.35 -16.86 13.85
CA VAL A 230 7.16 -15.95 14.67
C VAL A 230 7.29 -16.48 16.10
N ARG A 231 8.41 -16.18 16.74
CA ARG A 231 8.69 -16.50 18.15
C ARG A 231 8.24 -15.33 19.03
N LEU A 232 7.13 -15.52 19.75
CA LEU A 232 6.60 -14.57 20.71
C LEU A 232 7.07 -14.91 22.13
N LEU A 233 7.36 -13.89 22.93
CA LEU A 233 7.59 -14.04 24.36
C LEU A 233 6.28 -13.83 25.13
N GLN A 234 5.64 -14.91 25.59
CA GLN A 234 4.39 -14.87 26.37
C GLN A 234 4.62 -15.50 27.75
N GLU A 235 4.30 -14.77 28.83
CA GLU A 235 4.44 -15.24 30.22
C GLU A 235 5.85 -15.76 30.60
N GLY A 236 6.90 -15.28 29.90
CA GLY A 236 8.28 -15.73 30.12
C GLY A 236 8.65 -17.03 29.39
N GLN A 237 7.76 -17.58 28.56
CA GLN A 237 7.99 -18.73 27.69
C GLN A 237 7.95 -18.32 26.21
N TRP A 238 8.73 -19.02 25.38
CA TRP A 238 8.76 -18.81 23.94
C TRP A 238 7.68 -19.66 23.26
N VAL A 239 6.75 -19.01 22.56
CA VAL A 239 5.68 -19.66 21.80
C VAL A 239 5.87 -19.33 20.32
N VAL A 240 5.80 -20.35 19.47
CA VAL A 240 5.79 -20.17 18.01
C VAL A 240 4.35 -20.06 17.56
N MET A 241 4.01 -18.98 16.86
CA MET A 241 2.66 -18.77 16.31
C MET A 241 2.72 -18.08 14.95
N PRO A 242 1.66 -18.18 14.13
CA PRO A 242 1.57 -17.41 12.87
C PRO A 242 1.69 -15.90 13.14
N ALA A 243 2.40 -15.16 12.27
CA ALA A 243 2.50 -13.70 12.38
C ALA A 243 1.15 -12.99 12.42
N THR A 244 0.10 -13.59 11.83
CA THR A 244 -1.27 -13.06 11.83
C THR A 244 -1.95 -13.09 13.20
N ALA A 245 -1.44 -13.89 14.15
CA ALA A 245 -1.96 -13.95 15.51
C ALA A 245 -1.35 -12.88 16.44
N LEU A 246 -0.28 -12.21 16.00
CA LEU A 246 0.37 -11.14 16.74
C LEU A 246 -0.54 -9.91 16.84
N GLN A 247 -0.46 -9.20 17.96
CA GLN A 247 -1.17 -7.96 18.20
C GLN A 247 -0.19 -6.82 18.45
N ALA A 248 -0.65 -5.58 18.23
CA ALA A 248 0.13 -4.41 18.61
C ALA A 248 0.44 -4.44 20.12
N GLY A 249 1.69 -4.18 20.47
CA GLY A 249 2.21 -4.24 21.84
C GLY A 249 2.93 -5.54 22.20
N ASP A 250 2.78 -6.61 21.41
CA ASP A 250 3.51 -7.87 21.59
C ASP A 250 5.03 -7.69 21.46
N CYS A 251 5.80 -8.59 22.08
CA CYS A 251 7.27 -8.56 22.04
C CYS A 251 7.83 -9.82 21.36
N ILE A 252 8.50 -9.62 20.23
CA ILE A 252 9.13 -10.71 19.47
C ILE A 252 10.65 -10.58 19.50
N VAL A 253 11.34 -11.70 19.32
CA VAL A 253 12.80 -11.73 19.13
C VAL A 253 13.12 -12.10 17.69
N VAL A 254 14.09 -11.41 17.11
CA VAL A 254 14.63 -11.71 15.79
C VAL A 254 16.14 -11.87 15.91
N GLN A 255 16.65 -12.96 15.34
CA GLN A 255 18.06 -13.34 15.35
C GLN A 255 18.73 -13.13 13.99
N ALA A 256 20.06 -13.05 13.97
CA ALA A 256 20.83 -12.90 12.75
C ALA A 256 20.45 -13.97 11.71
N GLY A 257 20.20 -13.53 10.47
CA GLY A 257 19.73 -14.34 9.36
C GLY A 257 18.20 -14.40 9.22
N GLU A 258 17.43 -14.00 10.24
CA GLU A 258 15.97 -14.02 10.20
C GLU A 258 15.40 -12.75 9.54
N THR A 259 14.24 -12.93 8.90
CA THR A 259 13.44 -11.84 8.35
C THR A 259 12.52 -11.29 9.43
N ILE A 260 12.45 -9.97 9.53
CA ILE A 260 11.56 -9.26 10.44
C ILE A 260 10.12 -9.40 9.91
N PRO A 261 9.17 -9.97 10.68
CA PRO A 261 7.81 -10.27 10.19
C PRO A 261 6.80 -9.12 10.37
N VAL A 262 7.16 -8.07 11.11
CA VAL A 262 6.26 -7.01 11.58
C VAL A 262 6.91 -5.64 11.43
N ASP A 263 6.11 -4.58 11.45
CA ASP A 263 6.62 -3.24 11.73
C ASP A 263 6.59 -2.99 13.23
N GLY A 264 7.65 -2.40 13.78
CA GLY A 264 7.79 -2.21 15.21
C GLY A 264 8.96 -1.35 15.63
N GLN A 265 9.22 -1.28 16.93
CA GLN A 265 10.33 -0.53 17.51
C GLN A 265 11.24 -1.45 18.33
N ILE A 266 12.56 -1.25 18.24
CA ILE A 266 13.54 -2.03 19.01
C ILE A 266 13.48 -1.64 20.49
N LEU A 267 13.14 -2.61 21.35
CA LEU A 267 13.16 -2.49 22.80
C LEU A 267 14.53 -2.82 23.40
N ALA A 268 15.22 -3.81 22.84
CA ALA A 268 16.52 -4.28 23.34
C ALA A 268 17.36 -4.86 22.20
N GLY A 269 18.68 -4.84 22.38
CA GLY A 269 19.62 -5.37 21.40
C GLY A 269 20.12 -4.35 20.39
N THR A 270 21.03 -4.80 19.55
CA THR A 270 21.68 -4.02 18.48
C THR A 270 21.99 -4.96 17.33
N GLY A 271 21.94 -4.45 16.11
CA GLY A 271 22.22 -5.26 14.94
C GLY A 271 22.30 -4.45 13.66
N TRP A 272 22.59 -5.14 12.57
CA TRP A 272 22.61 -4.57 11.23
C TRP A 272 21.42 -5.09 10.45
N ILE A 273 20.57 -4.20 9.95
CA ILE A 273 19.37 -4.57 9.20
C ILE A 273 19.57 -4.22 7.74
N ASP A 274 19.37 -5.20 6.88
CA ASP A 274 19.26 -5.04 5.45
C ASP A 274 17.82 -4.65 5.10
N CYS A 275 17.64 -3.38 4.73
CA CYS A 275 16.38 -2.79 4.33
C CYS A 275 16.24 -2.68 2.80
N GLN A 276 17.11 -3.32 2.01
CA GLN A 276 17.17 -3.13 0.56
C GLN A 276 15.84 -3.47 -0.12
N HIS A 277 15.16 -4.52 0.34
CA HIS A 277 13.88 -4.97 -0.23
C HIS A 277 12.71 -4.01 0.01
N LEU A 278 12.80 -3.14 1.02
CA LEU A 278 11.75 -2.18 1.37
C LEU A 278 12.08 -0.77 0.86
N THR A 279 13.31 -0.31 1.12
CA THR A 279 13.74 1.09 0.94
C THR A 279 14.61 1.30 -0.30
N GLY A 280 15.13 0.23 -0.90
CA GLY A 280 16.08 0.31 -2.02
C GLY A 280 17.51 0.70 -1.62
N VAL A 281 17.77 0.98 -0.34
CA VAL A 281 19.11 1.33 0.17
C VAL A 281 19.93 0.05 0.35
N ALA A 282 21.10 0.00 -0.29
CA ALA A 282 21.97 -1.19 -0.30
C ALA A 282 22.87 -1.32 0.93
N GLU A 283 23.11 -0.24 1.68
CA GLU A 283 23.92 -0.28 2.90
C GLU A 283 23.07 -0.71 4.11
N PRO A 284 23.46 -1.78 4.83
CA PRO A 284 22.76 -2.19 6.04
C PRO A 284 22.73 -1.07 7.08
N LEU A 285 21.56 -0.85 7.67
CA LEU A 285 21.37 0.13 8.72
C LEU A 285 21.80 -0.46 10.06
N ASN A 286 22.73 0.21 10.75
CA ASN A 286 23.04 -0.13 12.14
C ASN A 286 21.93 0.37 13.05
N CYS A 287 21.20 -0.55 13.68
CA CYS A 287 20.06 -0.26 14.53
C CYS A 287 20.34 -0.55 16.00
N THR A 288 19.84 0.32 16.86
CA THR A 288 19.89 0.18 18.32
C THR A 288 18.51 0.41 18.92
N VAL A 289 18.36 0.17 20.23
CA VAL A 289 17.15 0.50 21.00
C VAL A 289 16.58 1.87 20.61
N GLY A 290 15.27 1.90 20.37
CA GLY A 290 14.52 3.08 19.93
C GLY A 290 14.36 3.23 18.41
N HIS A 291 15.12 2.51 17.58
CA HIS A 291 14.93 2.55 16.12
C HIS A 291 13.67 1.77 15.70
N SER A 292 12.98 2.29 14.70
CA SER A 292 11.89 1.59 14.00
C SER A 292 12.47 0.53 13.06
N VAL A 293 11.78 -0.61 12.98
CA VAL A 293 12.09 -1.73 12.09
C VAL A 293 10.86 -2.12 11.32
N TYR A 294 11.07 -2.67 10.13
CA TYR A 294 9.99 -2.87 9.16
C TYR A 294 9.95 -4.29 8.65
N ALA A 295 8.74 -4.76 8.38
CA ALA A 295 8.48 -6.10 7.89
C ALA A 295 9.20 -6.37 6.57
N LEU A 296 9.64 -7.62 6.39
CA LEU A 296 10.45 -8.12 5.27
C LEU A 296 11.87 -7.51 5.17
N SER A 297 12.30 -6.73 6.15
CA SER A 297 13.72 -6.41 6.33
C SER A 297 14.44 -7.61 6.95
N ARG A 298 15.73 -7.79 6.67
CA ARG A 298 16.50 -8.94 7.18
C ARG A 298 17.52 -8.49 8.21
N LEU A 299 17.55 -9.15 9.36
CA LEU A 299 18.62 -8.92 10.34
C LEU A 299 19.89 -9.65 9.86
N VAL A 300 20.93 -8.90 9.50
CA VAL A 300 22.20 -9.44 9.00
C VAL A 300 23.05 -9.96 10.15
N ASP A 301 23.14 -9.18 11.24
CA ASP A 301 23.94 -9.51 12.41
C ASP A 301 23.29 -8.96 13.68
N GLY A 302 23.51 -9.63 14.81
CA GLY A 302 22.97 -9.30 16.13
C GLY A 302 21.68 -10.02 16.52
N GLU A 303 21.09 -9.56 17.62
CA GLU A 303 19.79 -10.00 18.12
C GLU A 303 19.03 -8.75 18.57
N ILE A 304 17.77 -8.63 18.13
CA ILE A 304 16.91 -7.49 18.47
C ILE A 304 15.57 -7.97 19.00
N TRP A 305 15.06 -7.21 19.97
CA TRP A 305 13.77 -7.42 20.61
C TRP A 305 12.85 -6.32 20.12
N ILE A 306 11.75 -6.68 19.50
CA ILE A 306 10.89 -5.74 18.77
C ILE A 306 9.54 -5.69 19.47
N GLN A 307 9.10 -4.49 19.81
CA GLN A 307 7.70 -4.22 20.13
C GLN A 307 6.91 -4.10 18.84
N VAL A 308 5.95 -4.99 18.65
CA VAL A 308 5.05 -5.02 17.50
C VAL A 308 4.20 -3.74 17.50
N GLN A 309 4.20 -3.01 16.38
CA GLN A 309 3.29 -1.89 16.14
C GLN A 309 2.22 -2.24 15.11
N ARG A 310 2.61 -2.89 14.01
CA ARG A 310 1.68 -3.28 12.93
C ARG A 310 2.04 -4.66 12.39
N VAL A 311 1.02 -5.42 11.99
CA VAL A 311 1.14 -6.82 11.57
C VAL A 311 0.41 -7.06 10.25
N GLY A 312 0.88 -8.05 9.49
CA GLY A 312 0.24 -8.48 8.25
C GLY A 312 0.02 -7.33 7.26
N GLU A 313 -1.23 -7.20 6.80
CA GLU A 313 -1.63 -6.22 5.78
C GLU A 313 -1.54 -4.76 6.24
N GLN A 314 -1.44 -4.50 7.54
CA GLN A 314 -1.27 -3.16 8.10
C GLN A 314 0.21 -2.71 8.15
N THR A 315 1.15 -3.60 7.83
CA THR A 315 2.58 -3.23 7.69
C THR A 315 2.80 -2.39 6.44
N ARG A 316 3.90 -1.62 6.36
CA ARG A 316 4.24 -0.81 5.18
C ARG A 316 4.24 -1.66 3.91
N ILE A 317 4.88 -2.83 3.96
CA ILE A 317 4.97 -3.70 2.79
C ILE A 317 3.65 -4.42 2.51
N GLY A 318 2.83 -4.70 3.53
CA GLY A 318 1.47 -5.20 3.41
C GLY A 318 0.56 -4.23 2.68
N LEU A 319 0.57 -2.95 3.08
CA LEU A 319 -0.18 -1.87 2.43
C LEU A 319 0.30 -1.62 1.01
N ALA A 320 1.62 -1.63 0.78
CA ALA A 320 2.16 -1.54 -0.58
C ALA A 320 1.66 -2.71 -1.46
N ALA A 321 1.62 -3.93 -0.92
CA ALA A 321 1.07 -5.09 -1.63
C ALA A 321 -0.44 -5.01 -1.86
N GLN A 322 -1.21 -4.45 -0.92
CA GLN A 322 -2.64 -4.20 -1.10
C GLN A 322 -2.89 -3.17 -2.22
N LEU A 323 -2.15 -2.06 -2.22
CA LEU A 323 -2.24 -1.04 -3.26
C LEU A 323 -1.91 -1.62 -4.64
N MET A 324 -0.92 -2.51 -4.74
CA MET A 324 -0.60 -3.23 -5.99
C MET A 324 -1.70 -4.17 -6.47
N GLN A 325 -2.61 -4.60 -5.59
CA GLN A 325 -3.77 -5.42 -5.95
C GLN A 325 -5.02 -4.60 -6.27
N SER A 326 -5.08 -3.33 -5.86
CA SER A 326 -6.18 -2.43 -6.19
C SER A 326 -5.93 -1.67 -7.49
N THR A 327 -7.01 -1.36 -8.23
CA THR A 327 -6.94 -0.54 -9.44
C THR A 327 -7.39 0.88 -9.10
N PRO A 328 -6.48 1.87 -8.99
CA PRO A 328 -6.83 3.14 -8.37
C PRO A 328 -7.44 4.19 -9.34
N VAL A 329 -7.81 3.81 -10.57
CA VAL A 329 -8.31 4.74 -11.62
C VAL A 329 -9.52 5.55 -11.17
N HIS A 330 -10.48 4.89 -10.52
CA HIS A 330 -11.79 5.49 -10.20
C HIS A 330 -11.80 6.33 -8.93
N ASP A 331 -10.69 6.35 -8.19
CA ASP A 331 -10.57 7.17 -6.99
C ASP A 331 -10.01 8.56 -7.32
N THR A 332 -10.05 9.03 -8.57
CA THR A 332 -9.45 10.31 -8.98
C THR A 332 -10.43 11.25 -9.67
N ARG A 333 -10.29 12.55 -9.40
CA ARG A 333 -11.03 13.62 -10.09
C ARG A 333 -10.58 13.76 -11.53
N ILE A 334 -9.28 13.59 -11.84
CA ILE A 334 -8.80 13.61 -13.23
C ILE A 334 -9.33 12.41 -14.01
N GLY A 335 -9.37 11.21 -13.42
CA GLY A 335 -9.95 10.02 -14.04
C GLY A 335 -11.44 10.20 -14.35
N ALA A 336 -12.22 10.67 -13.37
CA ALA A 336 -13.64 10.94 -13.57
C ALA A 336 -13.89 12.01 -14.64
N HIS A 337 -13.10 13.10 -14.63
CA HIS A 337 -13.22 14.15 -15.66
C HIS A 337 -12.85 13.63 -17.04
N GLN A 338 -11.81 12.78 -17.15
CA GLN A 338 -11.42 12.17 -18.42
C GLN A 338 -12.51 11.25 -18.96
N ALA A 339 -13.12 10.41 -18.13
CA ALA A 339 -14.22 9.53 -18.55
C ALA A 339 -15.40 10.35 -19.10
N GLU A 340 -15.81 11.38 -18.38
CA GLU A 340 -16.92 12.25 -18.80
C GLU A 340 -16.57 13.03 -20.08
N LEU A 341 -15.34 13.55 -20.21
CA LEU A 341 -14.87 14.20 -21.43
C LEU A 341 -14.93 13.26 -22.64
N VAL A 342 -14.53 11.99 -22.48
CA VAL A 342 -14.64 10.98 -23.56
C VAL A 342 -16.09 10.79 -23.96
N LYS A 343 -16.97 10.55 -23.00
CA LYS A 343 -18.42 10.34 -23.22
C LYS A 343 -19.03 11.51 -23.97
N GLN A 344 -18.73 12.75 -23.54
CA GLN A 344 -19.26 13.98 -24.15
C GLN A 344 -18.65 14.30 -25.51
N ALA A 345 -17.42 13.85 -25.80
CA ALA A 345 -16.71 14.17 -27.04
C ALA A 345 -17.17 13.35 -28.26
N ILE A 346 -17.81 12.19 -28.07
CA ILE A 346 -18.12 11.25 -29.17
C ILE A 346 -19.07 11.84 -30.20
N VAL A 347 -20.22 12.38 -29.78
CA VAL A 347 -21.22 12.96 -30.69
C VAL A 347 -20.67 14.20 -31.43
N PRO A 348 -20.03 15.18 -30.75
CA PRO A 348 -19.35 16.29 -31.44
C PRO A 348 -18.30 15.83 -32.46
N THR A 349 -17.56 14.76 -32.16
CA THR A 349 -16.54 14.22 -33.07
C THR A 349 -17.16 13.62 -34.33
N LEU A 350 -18.29 12.90 -34.21
CA LEU A 350 -19.07 12.42 -35.35
C LEU A 350 -19.60 13.58 -36.22
N LEU A 351 -20.17 14.60 -35.57
CA LEU A 351 -20.68 15.78 -36.26
C LEU A 351 -19.56 16.55 -36.98
N LEU A 352 -18.39 16.67 -36.35
CA LEU A 352 -17.22 17.28 -36.95
C LEU A 352 -16.79 16.55 -38.22
N GLY A 353 -16.78 15.22 -38.22
CA GLY A 353 -16.48 14.43 -39.41
C GLY A 353 -17.47 14.68 -40.55
N GLY A 354 -18.76 14.71 -40.23
CA GLY A 354 -19.82 15.09 -41.18
C GLY A 354 -19.65 16.50 -41.74
N ALA A 355 -19.35 17.48 -40.88
CA ALA A 355 -19.12 18.86 -41.30
C ALA A 355 -17.90 18.99 -42.22
N VAL A 356 -16.79 18.30 -41.90
CA VAL A 356 -15.60 18.24 -42.75
C VAL A 356 -15.93 17.60 -44.10
N PHE A 357 -16.76 16.54 -44.14
CA PHE A 357 -17.21 15.93 -45.39
C PHE A 357 -17.99 16.92 -46.26
N VAL A 358 -18.97 17.62 -45.66
CA VAL A 358 -19.78 18.62 -46.38
C VAL A 358 -18.92 19.77 -46.91
N ALA A 359 -17.93 20.22 -46.13
CA ALA A 359 -17.07 21.33 -46.50
C ALA A 359 -16.02 20.96 -47.57
N THR A 360 -15.45 19.76 -47.52
CA THR A 360 -14.29 19.38 -48.34
C THR A 360 -14.60 18.37 -49.44
N GLY A 361 -15.71 17.63 -49.34
CA GLY A 361 -15.99 16.45 -50.17
C GLY A 361 -14.99 15.30 -49.98
N ASN A 362 -14.02 15.42 -49.07
CA ASN A 362 -12.95 14.47 -48.88
C ASN A 362 -13.29 13.52 -47.73
N LEU A 363 -13.67 12.28 -48.08
CA LEU A 363 -14.00 11.26 -47.11
C LEU A 363 -12.82 10.90 -46.17
N GLY A 364 -11.57 11.05 -46.62
CA GLY A 364 -10.38 10.83 -45.78
C GLY A 364 -10.20 11.89 -44.70
N ALA A 365 -10.43 13.16 -45.05
CA ALA A 365 -10.43 14.24 -44.08
C ALA A 365 -11.61 14.09 -43.09
N ALA A 366 -12.78 13.68 -43.60
CA ALA A 366 -14.00 13.51 -42.82
C ALA A 366 -13.93 12.43 -41.72
N ILE A 367 -13.22 11.33 -41.97
CA ILE A 367 -13.06 10.25 -40.98
C ILE A 367 -11.81 10.42 -40.10
N SER A 368 -10.99 11.44 -40.37
CA SER A 368 -9.84 11.76 -39.53
C SER A 368 -10.26 11.91 -38.06
N PRO A 369 -11.24 12.75 -37.68
CA PRO A 369 -11.59 12.95 -36.27
C PRO A 369 -11.88 11.65 -35.49
N TYR A 370 -12.37 10.61 -36.15
CA TYR A 370 -12.79 9.36 -35.51
C TYR A 370 -11.63 8.52 -34.96
N GLN A 371 -10.39 8.86 -35.31
CA GLN A 371 -9.19 8.20 -34.80
C GLN A 371 -8.64 8.80 -33.51
N LEU A 372 -9.28 9.83 -32.95
CA LEU A 372 -8.86 10.45 -31.69
C LEU A 372 -8.96 9.45 -30.53
N ASP A 373 -7.81 9.08 -29.96
CA ASP A 373 -7.72 8.22 -28.77
C ASP A 373 -7.72 9.06 -27.50
N PHE A 374 -8.89 9.16 -26.89
CA PHE A 374 -9.05 9.72 -25.55
C PHE A 374 -9.31 8.64 -24.50
N GLY A 375 -9.67 7.42 -24.93
CA GLY A 375 -10.26 6.40 -24.07
C GLY A 375 -9.30 5.27 -23.69
N SER A 376 -8.20 5.03 -24.41
CA SER A 376 -7.36 3.86 -24.15
C SER A 376 -6.01 4.17 -23.52
N GLY A 377 -5.34 5.28 -23.90
CA GLY A 377 -4.01 5.60 -23.37
C GLY A 377 -4.00 6.32 -22.01
N ILE A 378 -4.96 7.23 -21.79
CA ILE A 378 -4.97 8.12 -20.62
C ILE A 378 -5.34 7.39 -19.31
N PRO A 379 -6.41 6.56 -19.24
CA PRO A 379 -6.77 5.84 -18.00
C PRO A 379 -5.64 4.95 -17.47
N ILE A 380 -4.93 4.34 -18.41
CA ILE A 380 -3.77 3.48 -18.15
C ILE A 380 -2.62 4.28 -17.51
N THR A 381 -2.36 5.48 -18.03
CA THR A 381 -1.33 6.37 -17.47
C THR A 381 -1.69 6.85 -16.07
N ILE A 382 -2.98 7.16 -15.83
CA ILE A 382 -3.49 7.55 -14.51
C ILE A 382 -3.24 6.45 -13.48
N SER A 383 -3.75 5.24 -13.72
CA SER A 383 -3.56 4.10 -12.80
C SER A 383 -2.10 3.81 -12.49
N THR A 384 -1.26 3.73 -13.52
CA THR A 384 0.14 3.35 -13.36
C THR A 384 0.94 4.40 -12.60
N THR A 385 0.74 5.68 -12.90
CA THR A 385 1.40 6.80 -12.21
C THR A 385 0.96 6.87 -10.75
N LEU A 386 -0.35 6.74 -10.52
CA LEU A 386 -0.93 6.76 -9.18
C LEU A 386 -0.43 5.59 -8.34
N LEU A 387 -0.50 4.37 -8.88
CA LEU A 387 -0.02 3.18 -8.17
C LEU A 387 1.46 3.29 -7.80
N ALA A 388 2.29 3.78 -8.73
CA ALA A 388 3.71 4.01 -8.48
C ALA A 388 3.91 5.04 -7.35
N ALA A 389 3.16 6.14 -7.35
CA ALA A 389 3.24 7.18 -6.33
C ALA A 389 2.78 6.69 -4.94
N LEU A 390 1.62 6.03 -4.86
CA LEU A 390 1.08 5.50 -3.61
C LEU A 390 2.00 4.43 -3.01
N THR A 391 2.49 3.50 -3.86
CA THR A 391 3.44 2.47 -3.44
C THR A 391 4.75 3.10 -2.95
N HIS A 392 5.25 4.12 -3.64
CA HIS A 392 6.47 4.81 -3.25
C HIS A 392 6.31 5.57 -1.92
N ALA A 393 5.19 6.27 -1.73
CA ALA A 393 4.87 6.96 -0.49
C ALA A 393 4.87 5.99 0.71
N VAL A 394 4.18 4.85 0.57
CA VAL A 394 4.04 3.86 1.64
C VAL A 394 5.36 3.25 2.04
N ARG A 395 6.19 2.89 1.05
CA ARG A 395 7.55 2.38 1.30
C ARG A 395 8.42 3.37 2.06
N ASN A 396 8.16 4.67 1.89
CA ASN A 396 8.89 5.76 2.53
C ASN A 396 8.18 6.36 3.76
N GLY A 397 7.25 5.64 4.38
CA GLY A 397 6.71 6.05 5.68
C GLY A 397 5.38 6.81 5.65
N VAL A 398 4.80 7.02 4.47
CA VAL A 398 3.57 7.80 4.27
C VAL A 398 2.52 6.96 3.58
N TYR A 399 1.43 6.65 4.26
CA TYR A 399 0.27 6.01 3.62
C TYR A 399 -0.67 7.05 3.06
N ILE A 400 -0.94 6.96 1.76
CA ILE A 400 -1.96 7.77 1.09
C ILE A 400 -3.05 6.78 0.66
N ARG A 401 -4.26 6.97 1.16
CA ARG A 401 -5.34 5.99 1.05
C ARG A 401 -5.75 5.70 -0.39
N GLY A 402 -5.60 6.68 -1.28
CA GLY A 402 -5.90 6.48 -2.70
C GLY A 402 -5.71 7.73 -3.56
N GLY A 403 -6.32 7.71 -4.74
CA GLY A 403 -6.16 8.72 -5.79
C GLY A 403 -6.59 10.11 -5.39
N ARG A 404 -7.75 10.20 -4.74
CA ARG A 404 -8.41 11.48 -4.42
C ARG A 404 -7.59 12.25 -3.42
N ALA A 405 -7.07 11.54 -2.42
CA ALA A 405 -6.16 12.09 -1.43
C ALA A 405 -4.85 12.55 -2.07
N LEU A 406 -4.28 11.77 -3.00
CA LEU A 406 -3.06 12.16 -3.70
C LEU A 406 -3.27 13.42 -4.56
N GLU A 407 -4.37 13.50 -5.31
CA GLU A 407 -4.67 14.68 -6.13
C GLU A 407 -4.88 15.93 -5.28
N ALA A 408 -5.69 15.83 -4.22
CA ALA A 408 -5.93 16.95 -3.31
C ALA A 408 -4.65 17.38 -2.54
N LEU A 409 -3.77 16.44 -2.17
CA LEU A 409 -2.45 16.77 -1.63
C LEU A 409 -1.57 17.55 -2.61
N ALA A 410 -1.66 17.27 -3.92
CA ALA A 410 -0.87 17.99 -4.92
C ALA A 410 -1.34 19.45 -5.09
N GLU A 411 -2.63 19.69 -4.87
CA GLU A 411 -3.30 21.00 -5.00
C GLU A 411 -3.36 21.78 -3.70
N THR A 412 -2.66 21.34 -2.66
CA THR A 412 -2.71 21.97 -1.32
C THR A 412 -2.29 23.43 -1.36
N ASP A 413 -3.21 24.30 -0.95
CA ASP A 413 -3.00 25.75 -0.78
C ASP A 413 -2.81 26.13 0.69
N VAL A 414 -3.49 25.40 1.58
CA VAL A 414 -3.52 25.68 3.02
C VAL A 414 -3.35 24.40 3.82
N VAL A 415 -2.48 24.46 4.83
CA VAL A 415 -2.35 23.41 5.84
C VAL A 415 -2.78 23.97 7.20
N VAL A 416 -3.68 23.26 7.86
CA VAL A 416 -4.21 23.59 9.18
C VAL A 416 -3.72 22.53 10.15
N PHE A 417 -2.96 22.93 11.17
CA PHE A 417 -2.44 22.01 12.17
C PHE A 417 -3.18 22.12 13.49
N ASP A 418 -3.50 21.00 14.11
CA ASP A 418 -3.89 20.97 15.51
C ASP A 418 -2.64 21.05 16.40
N GLN A 419 -2.62 21.97 17.37
CA GLN A 419 -1.54 22.11 18.35
C GLN A 419 -1.20 20.79 19.06
N GLN A 420 -2.15 19.88 19.25
CA GLN A 420 -1.90 18.58 19.88
C GLN A 420 -0.99 17.66 19.04
N THR A 421 -0.85 17.94 17.74
CA THR A 421 0.17 17.30 16.89
C THR A 421 1.58 17.84 17.16
N LEU A 422 1.68 18.99 17.83
CA LEU A 422 2.94 19.64 18.12
C LEU A 422 3.61 19.01 19.33
N THR A 423 4.90 18.74 19.18
CA THR A 423 5.79 18.55 20.32
C THR A 423 6.49 19.88 20.61
N PRO A 424 6.34 20.48 21.81
CA PRO A 424 6.71 21.87 22.09
C PRO A 424 8.15 22.31 21.81
N ASP A 425 9.07 21.40 21.48
CA ASP A 425 10.51 21.67 21.30
C ASP A 425 11.13 20.95 20.09
N SER A 426 10.35 20.53 19.09
CA SER A 426 10.93 19.80 17.94
C SER A 426 11.49 20.74 16.87
N PRO A 427 12.79 20.63 16.51
CA PRO A 427 13.37 21.39 15.40
C PRO A 427 12.72 21.02 14.04
N GLU A 428 12.18 19.80 13.95
CA GLU A 428 11.44 19.26 12.81
C GLU A 428 10.27 20.17 12.42
N TRP A 429 9.62 20.81 13.39
CA TRP A 429 8.46 21.65 13.14
C TRP A 429 8.79 22.96 12.41
N THR A 430 9.90 23.59 12.79
CA THR A 430 10.36 24.82 12.12
C THR A 430 10.74 24.52 10.67
N GLU A 431 11.40 23.38 10.44
CA GLU A 431 11.73 22.89 9.10
C GLU A 431 10.47 22.61 8.25
N VAL A 432 9.45 21.97 8.84
CA VAL A 432 8.18 21.69 8.13
C VAL A 432 7.46 22.97 7.74
N ILE A 433 7.26 23.91 8.66
CA ILE A 433 6.56 25.17 8.35
C ILE A 433 7.31 25.97 7.29
N THR A 434 8.62 26.13 7.46
CA THR A 434 9.44 26.89 6.49
C THR A 434 9.38 26.24 5.12
N THR A 435 9.49 24.90 5.04
CA THR A 435 9.35 24.17 3.78
C THR A 435 7.97 24.37 3.14
N LEU A 436 6.88 24.36 3.91
CA LEU A 436 5.53 24.60 3.40
C LEU A 436 5.36 26.05 2.91
N GLN A 437 5.81 27.03 3.69
CA GLN A 437 5.74 28.45 3.34
C GLN A 437 6.60 28.79 2.12
N ASP A 438 7.80 28.21 1.99
CA ASP A 438 8.68 28.35 0.82
C ASP A 438 8.03 27.78 -0.46
N GLN A 439 7.13 26.79 -0.31
CA GLN A 439 6.32 26.26 -1.40
C GLN A 439 5.06 27.11 -1.70
N GLY A 440 4.85 28.22 -0.99
CA GLY A 440 3.68 29.09 -1.13
C GLY A 440 2.42 28.58 -0.41
N ILE A 441 2.55 27.58 0.47
CA ILE A 441 1.42 27.00 1.22
C ILE A 441 1.20 27.83 2.48
N THR A 442 -0.04 28.28 2.70
CA THR A 442 -0.41 29.03 3.91
C THR A 442 -0.59 28.08 5.09
N VAL A 443 -0.09 28.44 6.27
CA VAL A 443 -0.16 27.58 7.47
C VAL A 443 -1.05 28.21 8.53
N TYR A 444 -2.06 27.47 9.00
CA TYR A 444 -2.90 27.84 10.13
C TYR A 444 -2.62 26.92 11.32
N LEU A 445 -2.81 27.46 12.52
CA LEU A 445 -2.70 26.72 13.78
C LEU A 445 -4.02 26.78 14.53
N LEU A 446 -4.58 25.61 14.85
CA LEU A 446 -5.71 25.44 15.75
C LEU A 446 -5.18 25.10 17.14
N SER A 447 -5.64 25.83 18.16
CA SER A 447 -5.32 25.53 19.53
C SER A 447 -6.55 25.47 20.42
N HIS A 448 -6.59 24.43 21.23
CA HIS A 448 -7.63 24.24 22.26
C HIS A 448 -7.36 25.06 23.54
N THR A 449 -6.20 25.73 23.62
CA THR A 449 -5.78 26.54 24.77
C THR A 449 -5.25 27.90 24.31
N ALA A 450 -5.17 28.89 25.18
CA ALA A 450 -4.46 30.13 24.86
C ALA A 450 -3.03 29.84 24.39
N VAL A 451 -2.73 30.14 23.12
CA VAL A 451 -1.37 30.02 22.56
C VAL A 451 -0.54 31.20 23.07
N PRO A 452 0.59 30.95 23.76
CA PRO A 452 1.51 32.04 24.09
C PRO A 452 2.00 32.69 22.80
N THR A 453 1.93 34.02 22.69
CA THR A 453 2.33 34.79 21.50
C THR A 453 3.76 34.46 21.04
N ALA A 454 4.62 34.02 21.97
CA ALA A 454 5.97 33.55 21.70
C ALA A 454 6.04 32.28 20.83
N VAL A 455 5.08 31.34 20.95
CA VAL A 455 5.03 30.11 20.14
C VAL A 455 4.64 30.42 18.69
N ALA A 456 3.71 31.36 18.52
CA ALA A 456 3.30 31.88 17.21
C ALA A 456 4.46 32.57 16.47
N GLU A 457 5.17 33.46 17.17
CA GLU A 457 6.31 34.20 16.63
C GLU A 457 7.50 33.29 16.33
N GLN A 458 7.76 32.28 17.16
CA GLN A 458 8.84 31.30 16.97
C GLN A 458 8.72 30.55 15.64
N PHE A 459 7.50 30.34 15.16
CA PHE A 459 7.24 29.57 13.95
C PHE A 459 6.91 30.44 12.72
N GLY A 460 6.95 31.77 12.86
CA GLY A 460 6.66 32.69 11.75
C GLY A 460 5.22 32.59 11.24
N ILE A 461 4.27 32.17 12.08
CA ILE A 461 2.85 32.14 11.73
C ILE A 461 2.22 33.47 12.16
N PRO A 462 1.62 34.25 11.24
CA PRO A 462 0.90 35.47 11.56
C PRO A 462 -0.21 35.25 12.60
N ALA A 463 -0.42 36.20 13.51
CA ALA A 463 -1.45 36.10 14.56
C ALA A 463 -2.88 35.90 14.01
N GLU A 464 -3.15 36.36 12.78
CA GLU A 464 -4.43 36.17 12.08
C GLU A 464 -4.67 34.73 11.59
N GLN A 465 -3.63 33.90 11.56
CA GLN A 465 -3.67 32.51 11.13
C GLN A 465 -3.73 31.53 12.32
N ILE A 466 -3.94 32.06 13.53
CA ILE A 466 -3.99 31.27 14.77
C ILE A 466 -5.39 31.39 15.36
N LEU A 467 -6.06 30.24 15.47
CA LEU A 467 -7.37 30.14 16.10
C LEU A 467 -7.20 29.46 17.47
N SER A 468 -7.31 30.26 18.54
CA SER A 468 -7.16 29.78 19.92
C SER A 468 -8.52 29.67 20.61
N GLU A 469 -8.69 28.64 21.43
CA GLU A 469 -9.85 28.41 22.32
C GLU A 469 -11.20 28.42 21.58
N ALA A 470 -11.19 28.03 20.30
CA ALA A 470 -12.40 28.00 19.48
C ALA A 470 -13.11 26.64 19.57
N PRO A 471 -14.45 26.62 19.70
CA PRO A 471 -15.23 25.38 19.64
C PRO A 471 -15.10 24.71 18.26
N LEU A 472 -15.34 23.40 18.19
CA LEU A 472 -15.23 22.59 16.96
C LEU A 472 -16.02 23.19 15.79
N SER A 473 -17.21 23.76 16.04
CA SER A 473 -18.02 24.42 15.01
C SER A 473 -17.31 25.62 14.37
N GLN A 474 -16.58 26.40 15.16
CA GLN A 474 -15.84 27.56 14.66
C GLN A 474 -14.59 27.12 13.88
N GLN A 475 -13.92 26.05 14.32
CA GLN A 475 -12.80 25.45 13.59
C GLN A 475 -13.27 24.91 12.22
N GLN A 476 -14.41 24.22 12.19
CA GLN A 476 -15.04 23.75 10.96
C GLN A 476 -15.45 24.90 10.03
N HIS A 477 -16.03 25.98 10.58
CA HIS A 477 -16.37 27.17 9.78
C HIS A 477 -15.16 27.87 9.17
N LEU A 478 -14.00 27.87 9.84
CA LEU A 478 -12.76 28.37 9.24
C LEU A 478 -12.38 27.56 8.00
N ILE A 479 -12.42 26.23 8.11
CA ILE A 479 -12.08 25.31 7.01
C ILE A 479 -13.08 25.48 5.86
N GLU A 480 -14.38 25.50 6.13
CA GLU A 480 -15.41 25.75 5.12
C GLU A 480 -15.24 27.12 4.46
N GLY A 481 -14.90 28.15 5.23
CA GLY A 481 -14.59 29.47 4.72
C GLY A 481 -13.43 29.46 3.72
N LEU A 482 -12.34 28.78 4.06
CA LEU A 482 -11.18 28.62 3.17
C LEU A 482 -11.53 27.81 1.90
N ARG A 483 -12.28 26.71 2.05
CA ARG A 483 -12.74 25.88 0.93
C ARG A 483 -13.68 26.64 0.00
N SER A 484 -14.59 27.47 0.55
CA SER A 484 -15.49 28.31 -0.25
C SER A 484 -14.76 29.39 -1.06
N GLN A 485 -13.53 29.75 -0.68
CA GLN A 485 -12.64 30.61 -1.47
C GLN A 485 -11.93 29.86 -2.61
N GLY A 486 -12.18 28.55 -2.75
CA GLY A 486 -11.55 27.70 -3.75
C GLY A 486 -10.16 27.20 -3.35
N LYS A 487 -9.77 27.32 -2.07
CA LYS A 487 -8.50 26.79 -1.57
C LYS A 487 -8.64 25.31 -1.20
N THR A 488 -7.65 24.51 -1.56
CA THR A 488 -7.56 23.11 -1.09
C THR A 488 -6.96 23.09 0.31
N VAL A 489 -7.73 22.60 1.28
CA VAL A 489 -7.35 22.61 2.70
C VAL A 489 -6.97 21.22 3.18
N VAL A 490 -5.75 21.11 3.70
CA VAL A 490 -5.25 19.92 4.40
C VAL A 490 -5.30 20.17 5.90
N VAL A 491 -5.90 19.25 6.65
CA VAL A 491 -5.91 19.29 8.12
C VAL A 491 -4.99 18.21 8.68
N VAL A 492 -4.19 18.55 9.68
CA VAL A 492 -3.27 17.64 10.37
C VAL A 492 -3.73 17.46 11.81
N GLU A 493 -4.11 16.22 12.13
CA GLU A 493 -4.68 15.83 13.42
C GLU A 493 -3.84 14.75 14.11
N PRO A 494 -3.86 14.70 15.46
CA PRO A 494 -3.19 13.63 16.18
C PRO A 494 -3.94 12.31 16.04
N ALA A 495 -3.23 11.18 16.12
CA ALA A 495 -3.86 9.86 16.09
C ALA A 495 -4.88 9.59 17.20
N THR A 496 -4.92 10.42 18.24
CA THR A 496 -5.87 10.33 19.36
C THR A 496 -7.19 11.04 19.12
N THR A 497 -7.35 11.77 18.00
CA THR A 497 -8.59 12.47 17.68
C THR A 497 -9.74 11.49 17.51
N ALA A 498 -10.84 11.72 18.24
CA ALA A 498 -12.02 10.88 18.14
C ALA A 498 -12.72 11.07 16.76
N SER A 499 -13.38 10.02 16.25
CA SER A 499 -14.04 10.04 14.94
C SER A 499 -15.05 11.18 14.76
N ASP A 500 -15.72 11.59 15.84
CA ASP A 500 -16.71 12.68 15.88
C ASP A 500 -16.09 14.07 16.03
N GLN A 501 -14.78 14.15 16.26
CA GLN A 501 -13.99 15.37 16.40
C GLN A 501 -13.10 15.64 15.18
N HIS A 502 -13.09 14.75 14.19
CA HIS A 502 -12.36 14.97 12.94
C HIS A 502 -12.97 16.14 12.17
N LEU A 503 -12.12 17.04 11.71
CA LEU A 503 -12.51 18.18 10.88
C LEU A 503 -12.69 17.74 9.44
N VAL A 504 -13.75 18.24 8.80
CA VAL A 504 -14.07 17.89 7.41
C VAL A 504 -13.31 18.84 6.48
N ALA A 505 -12.21 18.34 5.92
CA ALA A 505 -11.34 19.02 4.97
C ALA A 505 -11.27 18.30 3.61
N ASP A 506 -10.45 18.80 2.69
CA ASP A 506 -10.22 18.10 1.42
C ASP A 506 -9.29 16.90 1.59
N VAL A 507 -8.35 17.00 2.53
CA VAL A 507 -7.49 15.89 2.99
C VAL A 507 -7.29 15.99 4.50
N THR A 508 -7.49 14.88 5.20
CA THR A 508 -7.11 14.77 6.61
C THR A 508 -5.86 13.90 6.77
N VAL A 509 -4.86 14.43 7.46
CA VAL A 509 -3.56 13.80 7.73
C VAL A 509 -3.49 13.41 9.20
N THR A 510 -3.25 12.13 9.47
CA THR A 510 -3.10 11.61 10.84
C THR A 510 -1.64 11.30 11.12
N ALA A 511 -1.07 11.89 12.17
CA ALA A 511 0.32 11.66 12.56
C ALA A 511 0.49 10.50 13.55
N ALA A 512 1.46 9.61 13.31
CA ALA A 512 1.86 8.49 14.17
C ALA A 512 0.74 7.52 14.57
N ALA A 513 -0.21 7.26 13.66
CA ALA A 513 -1.35 6.39 13.96
C ALA A 513 -0.98 4.91 13.90
N SER A 514 -1.23 4.18 14.99
CA SER A 514 -1.16 2.71 14.99
C SER A 514 -2.29 2.08 14.17
N ASP A 515 -3.43 2.76 14.08
CA ASP A 515 -4.57 2.38 13.25
C ASP A 515 -4.62 3.22 11.97
N LEU A 516 -4.96 2.57 10.86
CA LEU A 516 -5.01 3.14 9.50
C LEU A 516 -6.44 3.54 9.10
N SER A 517 -7.41 3.28 9.98
CA SER A 517 -8.83 3.57 9.78
C SER A 517 -9.14 5.07 9.74
N HIS A 518 -8.28 5.90 10.33
CA HIS A 518 -8.48 7.35 10.48
C HIS A 518 -7.57 8.17 9.56
N GLY A 519 -8.16 9.04 8.74
CA GLY A 519 -7.45 9.96 7.83
C GLY A 519 -7.29 9.46 6.39
N ASP A 520 -7.20 10.40 5.45
CA ASP A 520 -6.90 10.15 4.04
C ASP A 520 -5.41 9.89 3.82
N VAL A 521 -4.57 10.45 4.71
CA VAL A 521 -3.11 10.31 4.71
C VAL A 521 -2.66 9.96 6.12
N VAL A 522 -1.80 8.96 6.27
CA VAL A 522 -1.27 8.53 7.57
C VAL A 522 0.25 8.58 7.54
N LEU A 523 0.84 9.34 8.47
CA LEU A 523 2.28 9.33 8.70
C LEU A 523 2.60 8.21 9.70
N PHE A 524 3.43 7.24 9.29
CA PHE A 524 3.71 6.08 10.15
C PHE A 524 4.59 6.41 11.36
N GLU A 525 5.43 7.43 11.23
CA GLU A 525 6.31 7.92 12.28
C GLU A 525 5.75 9.22 12.89
N THR A 526 6.29 9.61 14.04
CA THR A 526 5.99 10.92 14.69
C THR A 526 6.62 12.11 13.99
N ASP A 527 7.44 11.86 12.96
CA ASP A 527 8.14 12.89 12.20
C ASP A 527 7.21 13.57 11.19
N LEU A 528 6.91 14.84 11.44
CA LEU A 528 6.04 15.64 10.59
C LEU A 528 6.67 16.02 9.24
N ARG A 529 7.98 15.79 9.04
CA ARG A 529 8.63 15.93 7.71
C ARG A 529 8.04 14.97 6.67
N GLY A 530 7.31 13.94 7.11
CA GLY A 530 6.50 13.11 6.24
C GLY A 530 5.41 13.88 5.48
N LEU A 531 4.87 14.98 6.02
CA LEU A 531 3.86 15.80 5.34
C LEU A 531 4.39 16.54 4.10
N PRO A 532 5.43 17.40 4.19
CA PRO A 532 5.97 18.05 3.00
C PRO A 532 6.53 17.01 2.00
N TYR A 533 7.01 15.87 2.47
CA TYR A 533 7.40 14.74 1.63
C TYR A 533 6.21 14.15 0.86
N ALA A 534 5.06 13.93 1.53
CA ALA A 534 3.82 13.47 0.90
C ALA A 534 3.34 14.44 -0.18
N ILE A 535 3.33 15.74 0.12
CA ILE A 535 2.95 16.81 -0.83
C ILE A 535 3.91 16.82 -2.03
N ALA A 536 5.22 16.65 -1.80
CA ALA A 536 6.21 16.58 -2.87
C ALA A 536 5.98 15.37 -3.80
N ILE A 537 5.68 14.19 -3.25
CA ILE A 537 5.31 12.99 -4.03
C ILE A 537 4.05 13.26 -4.84
N ALA A 538 3.02 13.82 -4.21
CA ALA A 538 1.75 14.15 -4.85
C ALA A 538 1.95 15.12 -6.03
N LYS A 539 2.63 16.26 -5.81
CA LYS A 539 2.95 17.23 -6.86
C LYS A 539 3.75 16.59 -8.00
N ARG A 540 4.74 15.74 -7.68
CA ARG A 540 5.52 15.02 -8.67
C ARG A 540 4.67 14.05 -9.49
N ALA A 541 3.81 13.27 -8.83
CA ALA A 541 2.92 12.32 -9.49
C ALA A 541 1.97 13.03 -10.47
N MET A 542 1.38 14.15 -10.05
CA MET A 542 0.52 14.96 -10.92
C MET A 542 1.28 15.56 -12.10
N SER A 543 2.51 16.05 -11.88
CA SER A 543 3.36 16.52 -12.98
C SER A 543 3.66 15.42 -13.99
N VAL A 544 3.98 14.21 -13.53
CA VAL A 544 4.24 13.05 -14.42
C VAL A 544 2.97 12.67 -15.17
N LEU A 545 1.83 12.67 -14.50
CA LEU A 545 0.53 12.39 -15.10
C LEU A 545 0.20 13.39 -16.23
N TYR A 546 0.36 14.70 -15.99
CA TYR A 546 0.12 15.72 -17.01
C TYR A 546 1.10 15.61 -18.19
N GLN A 547 2.38 15.32 -17.92
CA GLN A 547 3.38 15.13 -18.98
C GLN A 547 3.05 13.93 -19.87
N ASN A 548 2.69 12.79 -19.27
CA ASN A 548 2.34 11.60 -20.02
C ASN A 548 1.01 11.75 -20.76
N THR A 549 0.03 12.42 -20.16
CA THR A 549 -1.23 12.77 -20.85
C THR A 549 -0.97 13.68 -22.04
N ALA A 550 -0.11 14.70 -21.88
CA ALA A 550 0.28 15.58 -22.98
C ALA A 550 1.05 14.82 -24.09
N LEU A 551 1.91 13.87 -23.72
CA LEU A 551 2.62 13.01 -24.66
C LEU A 551 1.68 12.19 -25.54
N ILE A 552 0.52 11.80 -25.02
CA ILE A 552 -0.53 11.10 -25.77
C ILE A 552 -1.36 12.09 -26.60
N VAL A 553 -1.90 13.12 -25.96
CA VAL A 553 -2.92 14.00 -26.56
C VAL A 553 -2.33 14.92 -27.62
N VAL A 554 -1.16 15.53 -27.38
CA VAL A 554 -0.60 16.56 -28.27
C VAL A 554 -0.22 16.01 -29.66
N PRO A 555 0.55 14.90 -29.78
CA PRO A 555 0.86 14.33 -31.09
C PRO A 555 -0.38 13.84 -31.82
N ASN A 556 -1.36 13.30 -31.08
CA ASN A 556 -2.61 12.81 -31.65
C ASN A 556 -3.43 13.96 -32.25
N LEU A 557 -3.61 15.07 -31.52
CA LEU A 557 -4.31 16.25 -32.04
C LEU A 557 -3.62 16.85 -33.27
N ILE A 558 -2.29 17.00 -33.23
CA ILE A 558 -1.50 17.54 -34.35
C ILE A 558 -1.69 16.66 -35.60
N MET A 559 -1.56 15.35 -35.42
CA MET A 559 -1.67 14.40 -36.52
C MET A 559 -3.12 14.32 -37.05
N GLN A 560 -4.13 14.41 -36.18
CA GLN A 560 -5.52 14.30 -36.61
C GLN A 560 -6.02 15.54 -37.34
N ILE A 561 -5.79 16.73 -36.74
CA ILE A 561 -6.29 18.00 -37.25
C ILE A 561 -5.40 18.48 -38.38
N GLY A 562 -4.10 18.65 -38.12
CA GLY A 562 -3.14 19.13 -39.11
C GLY A 562 -2.87 18.10 -40.20
N GLY A 563 -2.52 16.88 -39.79
CA GLY A 563 -2.18 15.81 -40.72
C GLY A 563 -3.39 15.29 -41.49
N GLY A 564 -4.42 14.79 -40.80
CA GLY A 564 -5.52 14.08 -41.43
C GLY A 564 -6.59 14.98 -42.05
N MET A 565 -7.08 16.00 -41.33
CA MET A 565 -8.16 16.87 -41.85
C MET A 565 -7.67 17.88 -42.89
N ILE A 566 -6.47 18.44 -42.72
CA ILE A 566 -5.95 19.52 -43.57
C ILE A 566 -5.01 18.98 -44.65
N VAL A 567 -3.93 18.28 -44.26
CA VAL A 567 -2.87 17.84 -45.19
C VAL A 567 -3.23 16.55 -45.95
N GLY A 568 -4.09 15.71 -45.39
CA GLY A 568 -4.45 14.41 -45.97
C GLY A 568 -3.37 13.33 -45.79
N VAL A 569 -2.68 13.33 -44.64
CA VAL A 569 -1.65 12.35 -44.30
C VAL A 569 -2.20 10.92 -44.36
N HIS A 570 -1.37 9.98 -44.83
CA HIS A 570 -1.76 8.58 -44.94
C HIS A 570 -2.15 7.98 -43.57
N PRO A 571 -3.29 7.27 -43.45
CA PRO A 571 -3.83 6.86 -42.14
C PRO A 571 -2.93 5.92 -41.32
N VAL A 572 -1.98 5.22 -41.96
CA VAL A 572 -0.97 4.43 -41.26
C VAL A 572 -0.14 5.29 -40.30
N TYR A 573 0.22 6.53 -40.68
CA TYR A 573 0.98 7.41 -39.80
C TYR A 573 0.17 7.83 -38.58
N ASN A 574 -1.13 8.05 -38.74
CA ASN A 574 -2.03 8.35 -37.61
C ASN A 574 -2.09 7.16 -36.64
N VAL A 575 -2.23 5.94 -37.16
CA VAL A 575 -2.25 4.72 -36.33
C VAL A 575 -0.95 4.57 -35.55
N ILE A 576 0.20 4.82 -36.19
CA ILE A 576 1.52 4.74 -35.55
C ILE A 576 1.66 5.79 -34.45
N VAL A 577 1.35 7.06 -34.74
CA VAL A 577 1.47 8.15 -33.75
C VAL A 577 0.54 7.91 -32.57
N ASN A 578 -0.71 7.53 -32.86
CA ASN A 578 -1.71 7.30 -31.84
C ASN A 578 -1.36 6.17 -30.89
N ASN A 579 -0.98 5.01 -31.43
CA ASN A 579 -0.63 3.87 -30.58
C ASN A 579 0.78 4.00 -29.97
N GLY A 580 1.70 4.61 -30.70
CA GLY A 580 3.08 4.79 -30.27
C GLY A 580 3.22 5.78 -29.12
N SER A 581 2.45 6.87 -29.12
CA SER A 581 2.45 7.85 -28.02
C SER A 581 1.93 7.23 -26.71
N ALA A 582 0.86 6.44 -26.77
CA ALA A 582 0.33 5.71 -25.62
C ALA A 582 1.29 4.64 -25.09
N LEU A 583 1.90 3.83 -25.97
CA LEU A 583 2.92 2.85 -25.58
C LEU A 583 4.15 3.52 -24.94
N LEU A 584 4.58 4.66 -25.49
CA LEU A 584 5.72 5.41 -24.95
C LEU A 584 5.41 5.98 -23.57
N ALA A 585 4.22 6.57 -23.37
CA ALA A 585 3.78 7.06 -22.06
C ALA A 585 3.78 5.93 -21.01
N GLU A 586 3.23 4.77 -21.36
CA GLU A 586 3.23 3.57 -20.52
C GLU A 586 4.66 3.10 -20.18
N PHE A 587 5.54 3.03 -21.18
CA PHE A 587 6.92 2.62 -21.00
C PHE A 587 7.70 3.58 -20.09
N LEU A 588 7.50 4.89 -20.27
CA LEU A 588 8.16 5.92 -19.46
C LEU A 588 7.74 5.85 -17.99
N VAL A 589 6.47 5.55 -17.71
CA VAL A 589 6.02 5.31 -16.31
C VAL A 589 6.68 4.08 -15.72
N GLY A 590 6.75 2.97 -16.47
CA GLY A 590 7.27 1.70 -15.97
C GLY A 590 8.79 1.63 -15.78
N THR A 591 9.57 2.49 -16.45
CA THR A 591 11.04 2.34 -16.50
C THR A 591 11.83 3.43 -15.77
N HIS A 592 11.22 4.58 -15.49
CA HIS A 592 11.92 5.67 -14.83
C HIS A 592 11.60 5.72 -13.33
N PRO A 593 12.63 5.82 -12.47
CA PRO A 593 12.43 6.13 -11.06
C PRO A 593 11.95 7.57 -10.92
N HIS A 594 10.64 7.79 -11.04
CA HIS A 594 10.03 9.13 -11.05
C HIS A 594 10.11 9.86 -9.71
N PHE A 595 10.31 9.10 -8.64
CA PHE A 595 10.20 9.57 -7.26
C PHE A 595 11.52 9.47 -6.47
N ASP A 596 12.53 8.74 -6.98
CA ASP A 596 13.83 8.56 -6.29
C ASP A 596 14.63 9.88 -6.20
N SER A 597 14.30 10.88 -7.01
CA SER A 597 14.88 12.23 -6.92
C SER A 597 14.36 13.04 -5.73
N ILE A 598 13.28 12.59 -5.08
CA ILE A 598 12.74 13.23 -3.88
C ILE A 598 13.60 12.74 -2.71
N THR A 599 14.27 13.67 -2.02
CA THR A 599 15.09 13.34 -0.87
C THR A 599 14.24 12.65 0.20
N PRO A 600 14.57 11.40 0.59
CA PRO A 600 13.82 10.68 1.61
C PRO A 600 13.91 11.39 2.95
N ILE A 601 12.88 11.19 3.79
CA ILE A 601 12.84 11.73 5.15
C ILE A 601 14.12 11.31 5.89
N PRO A 602 14.95 12.24 6.38
CA PRO A 602 16.15 11.88 7.13
C PRO A 602 15.74 11.09 8.37
N ALA A 603 16.43 9.97 8.66
CA ALA A 603 16.19 9.22 9.90
C ALA A 603 16.21 10.18 11.09
N ALA A 604 15.14 10.16 11.90
CA ALA A 604 14.97 11.09 13.01
C ALA A 604 16.25 11.13 13.87
N PRO A 605 16.78 12.32 14.20
CA PRO A 605 17.94 12.41 15.07
C PRO A 605 17.60 11.76 16.42
N LYS A 606 18.57 11.02 16.96
CA LYS A 606 18.53 10.35 18.25
C LYS A 606 17.73 11.13 19.31
N ARG A 607 16.53 10.67 19.67
CA ARG A 607 15.93 10.98 20.99
C ARG A 607 16.70 10.23 22.09
N THR A 608 17.97 10.56 22.27
CA THR A 608 18.72 10.18 23.46
C THR A 608 18.83 11.41 24.34
N ALA A 609 18.32 11.31 25.56
CA ALA A 609 18.42 12.27 26.68
C ALA A 609 17.36 13.37 26.82
N LEU A 610 16.11 13.00 27.16
CA LEU A 610 15.22 13.88 27.97
C LEU A 610 14.36 13.11 29.01
N LEU A 611 14.72 11.88 29.35
CA LEU A 611 14.20 11.15 30.53
C LEU A 611 15.32 10.85 31.55
N SER A 612 16.27 11.79 31.69
CA SER A 612 17.22 11.78 32.81
C SER A 612 17.43 13.20 33.36
N GLY A 613 16.35 13.76 33.88
CA GLY A 613 16.44 14.79 34.91
C GLY A 613 16.92 14.18 36.23
N SER A 614 18.17 13.72 36.27
CA SER A 614 18.94 13.56 37.51
C SER A 614 20.42 13.60 37.15
N ALA A 615 21.09 14.61 37.68
CA ALA A 615 22.44 15.02 37.33
C ALA A 615 23.45 13.86 37.28
N ALA A 616 23.93 13.53 36.08
CA ALA A 616 25.16 12.78 35.90
C ALA A 616 26.36 13.70 36.18
N VAL A 617 26.77 13.75 37.44
CA VAL A 617 28.05 14.32 37.86
C VAL A 617 29.18 13.57 37.14
N SER A 618 29.98 14.31 36.38
CA SER A 618 31.19 13.80 35.74
C SER A 618 32.26 13.57 36.83
N PRO A 619 32.91 12.40 36.92
CA PRO A 619 33.98 12.16 37.89
C PRO A 619 35.30 12.70 37.33
N ASN A 620 35.49 14.02 37.35
CA ASN A 620 36.82 14.64 37.23
C ASN A 620 36.75 16.15 37.54
N SER A 621 36.79 16.50 38.81
CA SER A 621 37.27 17.79 39.33
C SER A 621 37.16 17.85 40.86
N LEU A 622 37.84 16.91 41.54
CA LEU A 622 38.18 17.08 42.95
C LEU A 622 39.59 17.66 43.03
N SER A 623 39.70 18.99 43.02
CA SER A 623 40.70 19.68 43.84
C SER A 623 40.44 21.20 43.83
N ILE A 624 40.62 21.79 45.01
CA ILE A 624 40.86 23.21 45.30
C ILE A 624 39.65 23.99 45.86
N ALA A 625 39.93 24.58 47.02
CA ALA A 625 39.27 25.71 47.71
C ALA A 625 38.06 25.42 48.62
N ALA A 626 38.40 25.03 49.84
CA ALA A 626 37.70 25.51 51.03
C ALA A 626 37.89 27.03 51.20
N ARG A 627 36.81 27.77 51.50
CA ARG A 627 36.66 28.74 52.61
C ARG A 627 35.56 29.78 52.37
N SER A 628 34.93 30.18 53.48
CA SER A 628 34.14 31.41 53.74
C SER A 628 32.71 31.40 53.16
N GLN A 629 31.66 31.87 53.82
CA GLN A 629 31.40 32.55 55.10
C GLN A 629 29.86 32.55 55.27
N THR A 630 29.31 32.04 56.38
CA THR A 630 28.49 32.74 57.41
C THR A 630 27.09 33.29 57.06
N ALA A 631 26.14 32.93 57.95
CA ALA A 631 24.90 33.64 58.38
C ALA A 631 23.68 33.64 57.42
N GLU A 632 22.40 33.56 57.81
CA GLU A 632 21.62 33.27 59.04
C GLU A 632 20.13 33.07 58.58
N PRO A 633 19.20 32.51 59.39
CA PRO A 633 17.84 32.11 58.96
C PRO A 633 16.69 32.95 59.57
N ALA A 634 15.51 32.97 58.93
CA ALA A 634 14.23 33.41 59.53
C ALA A 634 13.04 32.89 58.68
N SER A 635 12.28 31.88 59.12
CA SER A 635 11.10 31.90 60.02
C SER A 635 9.74 32.20 59.36
N LYS A 636 8.96 31.13 59.16
CA LYS A 636 7.61 30.89 59.74
C LYS A 636 6.57 32.02 59.65
N VAL A 637 5.48 31.82 58.87
CA VAL A 637 4.09 32.16 59.27
C VAL A 637 3.12 31.17 58.62
N MET A 638 2.20 30.67 59.43
CA MET A 638 1.07 29.80 59.14
C MET A 638 -0.19 30.56 59.60
N SER A 639 -1.26 30.60 58.80
CA SER A 639 -2.63 30.72 59.32
C SER A 639 -3.67 30.58 58.19
N GLU A 640 -4.45 29.50 58.31
CA GLU A 640 -5.88 29.30 58.04
C GLU A 640 -6.73 30.53 57.65
N VAL A 641 -7.77 30.30 56.82
CA VAL A 641 -9.20 30.55 57.17
C VAL A 641 -10.13 29.70 56.25
N ASN A 642 -11.09 29.03 56.90
CA ASN A 642 -12.29 28.31 56.45
C ASN A 642 -13.08 29.03 55.32
N GLY A 643 -13.86 28.40 54.43
CA GLY A 643 -14.71 27.21 54.50
C GLY A 643 -16.07 27.59 53.87
N HIS A 644 -16.82 26.66 53.28
CA HIS A 644 -18.29 26.75 53.10
C HIS A 644 -18.84 25.34 52.83
N ALA A 645 -19.84 24.96 53.63
CA ALA A 645 -20.57 23.70 53.56
C ALA A 645 -21.87 23.88 52.75
N ALA A 646 -22.30 22.82 52.05
CA ALA A 646 -23.70 22.58 51.74
C ALA A 646 -23.95 21.06 51.62
N THR A 647 -24.85 20.58 52.46
CA THR A 647 -25.36 19.21 52.58
C THR A 647 -26.54 18.99 51.63
N ASN A 648 -26.66 17.80 51.04
CA ASN A 648 -27.95 17.13 50.89
C ASN A 648 -27.80 15.62 50.70
N ASP A 649 -28.51 14.86 51.53
CA ASP A 649 -28.64 13.41 51.56
C ASP A 649 -29.48 12.87 50.38
N LEU A 650 -29.16 11.66 49.90
CA LEU A 650 -30.11 10.62 49.47
C LEU A 650 -29.38 9.25 49.32
N HIS A 651 -30.16 8.17 49.50
CA HIS A 651 -29.81 6.79 49.85
C HIS A 651 -28.82 6.00 48.95
N PRO A 652 -28.27 4.86 49.45
CA PRO A 652 -27.19 4.12 48.80
C PRO A 652 -27.73 3.04 47.83
N GLU A 653 -27.36 3.14 46.55
CA GLU A 653 -27.43 2.02 45.60
C GLU A 653 -26.06 1.33 45.51
N LYS A 654 -26.08 0.01 45.71
CA LYS A 654 -24.93 -0.87 45.56
C LYS A 654 -24.46 -0.88 44.10
N GLN A 655 -23.28 -0.31 43.84
CA GLN A 655 -22.53 -0.55 42.60
C GLN A 655 -21.47 -1.63 42.85
N ASP A 656 -21.55 -2.68 42.04
CA ASP A 656 -20.53 -3.71 41.87
C ASP A 656 -19.24 -3.07 41.32
N GLU A 657 -18.24 -2.87 42.18
CA GLU A 657 -16.87 -2.59 41.75
C GLU A 657 -16.23 -3.88 41.24
N ARG A 658 -16.28 -4.13 39.92
CA ARG A 658 -15.26 -4.96 39.26
C ARG A 658 -14.10 -4.07 38.84
N HIS A 659 -13.12 -3.94 39.73
CA HIS A 659 -11.78 -3.51 39.35
C HIS A 659 -11.22 -4.51 38.32
N HIS A 660 -11.11 -4.08 37.06
CA HIS A 660 -10.17 -4.67 36.10
C HIS A 660 -8.75 -4.29 36.52
N SER A 661 -8.16 -5.09 37.40
CA SER A 661 -6.73 -5.06 37.69
C SER A 661 -5.94 -5.49 36.45
N GLN A 662 -5.23 -4.54 35.84
CA GLN A 662 -4.16 -4.81 34.87
C GLN A 662 -3.13 -5.78 35.49
N PRO A 663 -2.61 -6.78 34.75
CA PRO A 663 -1.53 -7.62 35.26
C PRO A 663 -0.24 -6.80 35.34
N GLY A 664 0.22 -6.53 36.56
CA GLY A 664 1.45 -5.78 36.82
C GLY A 664 2.69 -6.47 36.23
N TYR A 665 3.41 -5.75 35.37
CA TYR A 665 4.71 -6.17 34.85
C TYR A 665 5.70 -6.40 36.01
N ARG A 666 6.22 -7.63 36.14
CA ARG A 666 7.33 -7.93 37.06
C ARG A 666 8.63 -7.44 36.43
N LEU A 667 9.36 -6.57 37.14
CA LEU A 667 10.67 -6.08 36.73
C LEU A 667 11.72 -7.19 36.89
N TYR A 668 12.42 -7.54 35.80
CA TYR A 668 13.51 -8.52 35.81
C TYR A 668 14.86 -7.82 35.61
N LEU A 669 15.84 -8.12 36.47
CA LEU A 669 17.20 -7.61 36.36
C LEU A 669 18.21 -8.76 36.34
N LYS A 670 19.22 -8.66 35.47
CA LYS A 670 20.40 -9.52 35.57
C LYS A 670 21.20 -9.15 36.81
N GLN A 671 22.00 -10.10 37.28
CA GLN A 671 22.78 -9.96 38.52
C GLN A 671 23.68 -8.72 38.55
N LEU A 672 24.26 -8.33 37.42
CA LEU A 672 25.10 -7.14 37.31
C LEU A 672 24.29 -5.85 37.52
N ASP A 673 23.08 -5.81 36.96
CA ASP A 673 22.23 -4.63 36.95
C ASP A 673 21.57 -4.41 38.31
N LEU A 674 21.11 -5.49 38.97
CA LEU A 674 20.64 -5.41 40.34
C LEU A 674 21.77 -5.01 41.29
N ALA A 675 22.97 -5.56 41.11
CA ALA A 675 24.14 -5.21 41.92
C ALA A 675 24.49 -3.72 41.80
N LYS A 676 24.48 -3.16 40.57
CA LYS A 676 24.66 -1.72 40.34
C LYS A 676 23.57 -0.89 41.01
N ARG A 677 22.31 -1.31 40.88
CA ARG A 677 21.14 -0.62 41.44
C ARG A 677 21.20 -0.49 42.97
N VAL A 678 21.61 -1.54 43.67
CA VAL A 678 21.69 -1.56 45.15
C VAL A 678 23.08 -1.19 45.68
N GLY A 679 24.01 -0.77 44.81
CA GLY A 679 25.36 -0.36 45.20
C GLY A 679 26.25 -1.49 45.75
N LEU A 680 26.06 -2.73 45.29
CA LEU A 680 26.83 -3.91 45.71
C LEU A 680 27.67 -4.48 44.57
N THR A 681 28.67 -5.31 44.93
CA THR A 681 29.38 -6.13 43.94
C THR A 681 28.58 -7.39 43.59
N SER A 682 28.70 -7.87 42.36
CA SER A 682 28.00 -9.10 41.93
C SER A 682 28.38 -10.32 42.78
N GLN A 683 29.61 -10.38 43.33
CA GLN A 683 30.02 -11.44 44.26
C GLN A 683 29.31 -11.35 45.61
N ALA A 684 29.10 -10.15 46.16
CA ALA A 684 28.37 -9.96 47.40
C ALA A 684 26.90 -10.39 47.26
N LEU A 685 26.27 -10.04 46.13
CA LEU A 685 24.91 -10.46 45.80
C LEU A 685 24.79 -11.99 45.67
N THR A 686 25.78 -12.65 45.06
CA THR A 686 25.84 -14.11 44.93
C THR A 686 25.85 -14.82 46.27
N ARG A 687 26.56 -14.28 47.27
CA ARG A 687 26.67 -14.88 48.61
C ARG A 687 25.41 -14.71 49.46
N GLN A 688 24.58 -13.72 49.14
CA GLN A 688 23.38 -13.40 49.91
C GLN A 688 22.10 -13.98 49.29
N ARG A 689 22.05 -14.19 47.97
CA ARG A 689 20.84 -14.68 47.27
C ARG A 689 20.34 -16.05 47.72
N SER A 690 21.20 -16.86 48.35
CA SER A 690 20.85 -18.20 48.84
C SER A 690 20.36 -18.22 50.29
N LYS A 691 20.25 -17.07 50.96
CA LYS A 691 19.76 -16.97 52.33
C LYS A 691 18.25 -16.77 52.38
N PRO A 692 17.54 -17.34 53.37
CA PRO A 692 16.08 -17.27 53.45
C PRO A 692 15.54 -15.85 53.67
N ASN A 693 16.36 -14.93 54.20
CA ASN A 693 16.00 -13.52 54.43
C ASN A 693 16.46 -12.57 53.31
N PHE A 694 16.85 -13.09 52.14
CA PHE A 694 17.38 -12.27 51.05
C PHE A 694 16.41 -11.17 50.60
N SER A 695 15.11 -11.52 50.45
CA SER A 695 14.09 -10.59 49.94
C SER A 695 13.92 -9.35 50.84
N ASP A 696 13.86 -9.55 52.16
CA ASP A 696 13.79 -8.43 53.12
C ASP A 696 15.12 -7.66 53.22
N TRP A 697 16.24 -8.39 53.17
CA TRP A 697 17.57 -7.81 53.26
C TRP A 697 17.91 -6.88 52.09
N ILE A 698 17.44 -7.21 50.89
CA ILE A 698 17.63 -6.40 49.70
C ILE A 698 16.57 -5.30 49.57
N LYS A 699 15.35 -5.52 50.08
CA LYS A 699 14.31 -4.50 50.18
C LYS A 699 14.77 -3.26 50.94
N ALA A 700 15.52 -3.44 52.03
CA ALA A 700 16.10 -2.35 52.81
C ALA A 700 17.23 -1.58 52.09
N ARG A 701 17.69 -2.05 50.93
CA ARG A 701 18.80 -1.47 50.15
C ARG A 701 18.40 -1.04 48.74
N ASP A 702 17.23 -1.42 48.27
CA ASP A 702 16.71 -0.94 46.99
C ASP A 702 16.25 0.53 47.13
N PRO A 703 16.62 1.42 46.21
CA PRO A 703 16.23 2.83 46.25
C PRO A 703 14.70 3.05 46.29
N GLU A 704 13.92 2.11 45.78
CA GLU A 704 12.46 2.16 45.73
C GLU A 704 11.81 1.20 46.75
N GLY A 705 12.59 0.59 47.65
CA GLY A 705 12.08 -0.33 48.66
C GLY A 705 11.46 -1.61 48.09
N LYS A 706 11.89 -2.04 46.89
CA LYS A 706 11.41 -3.26 46.21
C LYS A 706 12.07 -4.52 46.78
N SER A 707 11.28 -5.56 46.97
CA SER A 707 11.79 -6.87 47.38
C SER A 707 12.19 -7.67 46.14
N TRP A 708 13.26 -8.47 46.23
CA TRP A 708 13.81 -9.18 45.07
C TRP A 708 14.03 -10.66 45.38
N CYS A 709 13.63 -11.51 44.44
CA CYS A 709 13.86 -12.96 44.48
C CYS A 709 14.76 -13.38 43.32
N TYR A 710 15.57 -14.43 43.53
CA TYR A 710 16.46 -14.96 42.49
C TYR A 710 15.84 -16.21 41.85
N ASP A 711 15.69 -16.20 40.52
CA ASP A 711 15.34 -17.39 39.75
C ASP A 711 16.62 -18.12 39.31
N PRO A 712 16.90 -19.33 39.84
CA PRO A 712 18.08 -20.11 39.46
C PRO A 712 18.02 -20.63 38.01
N THR A 713 16.84 -20.78 37.41
CA THR A 713 16.63 -21.32 36.07
C THR A 713 16.97 -20.26 35.01
N ALA A 714 16.40 -19.06 35.17
CA ALA A 714 16.61 -17.94 34.25
C ALA A 714 17.86 -17.10 34.59
N LYS A 715 18.50 -17.35 35.75
CA LYS A 715 19.67 -16.58 36.26
C LYS A 715 19.41 -15.07 36.37
N VAL A 716 18.18 -14.69 36.66
CA VAL A 716 17.73 -13.29 36.83
C VAL A 716 17.09 -13.08 38.20
N PHE A 717 17.03 -11.83 38.62
CA PHE A 717 16.28 -11.41 39.80
C PHE A 717 14.97 -10.77 39.36
N PHE A 718 13.88 -11.05 40.07
CA PHE A 718 12.58 -10.45 39.81
C PHE A 718 12.06 -9.73 41.05
N ALA A 719 11.39 -8.59 40.83
CA ALA A 719 10.77 -7.83 41.90
C ALA A 719 9.48 -8.53 42.39
N VAL A 720 9.32 -8.61 43.71
CA VAL A 720 8.16 -9.18 44.42
C VAL A 720 7.44 -8.11 45.23
#